data_AF-A0A7U4QQK6-F1
#
_entry.id   AF-A0A7U4QQK6-F1
#
_cell.length_a   1.000
_cell.length_b   1.000
_cell.length_c   1.000
_cell.angle_alpha   90.00
_cell.angle_beta   90.00
_cell.angle_gamma   90.00
#
_symmetry.space_group_name_H-M   'P 1'
#
loop_
_entity.id
_entity.type
_entity.pdbx_description
1 polymer ?
#
loop_
_entity_poly.entity_id
_entity_poly.type
_entity_poly.pdbx_seq_one_letter_code
_entity_poly.pdbx_strand_id
1 'polypeptide(L)'
;MKSNTFKYSILTVGVVAAMSLTTANAADVVYDKENAFSVTNKATATYTVADNTGNQQRAESNEVVVNVTETGAFSLVAKNDDTSSGGAIGDDLNENIAIHPAAGSSVDFNHTLSNDGNISDTYTISLANPSNSLPASATIKYQIKEGNTNVGNSETIAIGGTITLKPGQTADITITATTSSDRVIGNNTSFTVTATSAYLTNKGQTTADQKALNTNNAITTTPVYAITKSATTNLNNKTFDTNNANAYVDYTITVKNEGNIDGTAVRITDALPVGLVAIKSGETNYITPTVVASGTSTAKDANISTTGKEITVSGQDIKMNETITVTFRAKKDTTTPATGTNITNYALVEDDVDGNGSFDLVDSSGDSAGGVTEKTYEDTTATNYKGKDSNSNSTITTSSQTRNLTITSDTDDKEVGLISQNNTYIYTITNAGTDITEAASADKVYFTVAPTTNHANITIVETEVFVDANDNGSYDSSETILTKTAKGYDLNEAATTGLLPNEFVKIGVKVNTSGSSSNLTGGTNDLGSLETMAITVLPQGPVADTPAPANASVSSTTTMEGINLLKYQAVAACGAALTSLSWADTTISGGEAKPGNCIYYKITAENTFKDTAKIISGLAVTDVLETPKIIYEKDFSSETSGSSPAATATYTAPNLIGTFSSLAAGETGTVYFSAKISQTGTNQP
;
A
#
# COMPACT_ATOMS: atom_id res chain seq x y z
N MET A 1 2.20 51.87 18.66
CA MET A 1 1.75 53.29 18.56
C MET A 1 0.28 53.41 18.95
N LYS A 2 0.02 53.80 20.20
CA LYS A 2 -1.18 54.52 20.70
C LYS A 2 -0.80 55.06 22.08
N SER A 3 -0.59 56.37 22.16
CA SER A 3 -0.20 57.09 23.38
C SER A 3 -1.47 57.48 24.13
N ASN A 4 -1.61 57.05 25.38
CA ASN A 4 -2.63 57.56 26.30
C ASN A 4 -1.98 58.53 27.29
N THR A 5 -2.51 59.74 27.29
CA THR A 5 -2.08 60.92 28.03
C THR A 5 -2.68 60.87 29.44
N PHE A 6 -1.84 60.83 30.48
CA PHE A 6 -2.26 61.09 31.86
C PHE A 6 -2.07 62.58 32.22
N LYS A 7 -3.13 63.19 32.75
CA LYS A 7 -3.17 64.60 33.16
C LYS A 7 -2.54 64.75 34.55
N TYR A 8 -1.52 65.59 34.66
CA TYR A 8 -1.00 66.07 35.95
C TYR A 8 -1.93 67.12 36.57
N SER A 9 -2.15 67.02 37.87
CA SER A 9 -2.60 68.13 38.73
C SER A 9 -1.69 68.13 39.95
N ILE A 10 -0.75 69.07 40.02
CA ILE A 10 0.14 69.26 41.17
C ILE A 10 0.06 70.72 41.62
N LEU A 11 -0.43 70.91 42.85
CA LEU A 11 -0.23 72.03 43.77
C LEU A 11 -0.08 71.31 45.14
N THR A 12 0.90 71.51 46.03
CA THR A 12 1.75 72.67 46.34
C THR A 12 2.95 72.18 47.19
N VAL A 13 4.16 72.68 46.87
CA VAL A 13 5.35 72.95 47.71
C VAL A 13 5.77 71.93 48.80
N GLY A 14 6.84 71.20 48.47
CA GLY A 14 7.84 70.61 49.35
C GLY A 14 9.05 70.26 48.50
N VAL A 15 10.26 70.68 48.88
CA VAL A 15 11.49 70.42 48.09
C VAL A 15 11.78 68.91 48.12
N VAL A 16 11.32 68.21 47.08
CA VAL A 16 11.69 66.83 46.82
C VAL A 16 12.96 66.85 45.98
N ALA A 17 14.09 66.50 46.60
CA ALA A 17 15.23 66.01 45.85
C ALA A 17 14.85 64.62 45.31
N ALA A 18 14.14 64.58 44.19
CA ALA A 18 13.83 63.36 43.48
C ALA A 18 15.14 62.88 42.82
N MET A 19 15.90 62.02 43.49
CA MET A 19 16.81 61.13 42.78
C MET A 19 15.94 60.11 42.06
N SER A 20 15.57 60.46 40.83
CA SER A 20 14.78 59.65 39.92
C SER A 20 15.56 58.40 39.49
N LEU A 21 15.47 57.34 40.29
CA LEU A 21 15.55 55.98 39.77
C LEU A 21 14.10 55.53 39.62
N THR A 22 13.58 55.57 38.40
CA THR A 22 12.29 54.95 38.08
C THR A 22 12.53 53.44 38.07
N THR A 23 12.50 52.81 39.23
CA THR A 23 12.45 51.35 39.34
C THR A 23 11.02 50.90 39.01
N ALA A 24 10.89 49.93 38.11
CA ALA A 24 9.59 49.34 37.81
C ALA A 24 9.02 48.68 39.08
N ASN A 25 7.71 48.84 39.31
CA ASN A 25 6.97 48.27 40.45
C ASN A 25 7.55 48.53 41.85
N ALA A 26 7.87 49.79 42.11
CA ALA A 26 8.10 50.31 43.45
C ALA A 26 6.79 50.71 44.13
N ALA A 27 6.62 50.33 45.40
CA ALA A 27 5.63 50.94 46.27
C ALA A 27 6.28 52.17 46.91
N ASP A 28 6.33 53.28 46.18
CA ASP A 28 6.88 54.55 46.65
C ASP A 28 5.87 55.25 47.55
N VAL A 29 5.88 54.90 48.83
CA VAL A 29 5.18 55.67 49.86
C VAL A 29 6.15 56.40 50.76
N VAL A 30 6.29 57.70 50.50
CA VAL A 30 6.83 58.60 51.52
C VAL A 30 5.76 58.75 52.61
N TYR A 31 5.82 57.90 53.63
CA TYR A 31 5.03 58.07 54.83
C TYR A 31 5.58 59.25 55.64
N ASP A 32 5.03 60.44 55.44
CA ASP A 32 5.20 61.57 56.37
C ASP A 32 3.90 61.77 57.14
N LYS A 33 3.85 61.28 58.38
CA LYS A 33 2.86 61.77 59.33
C LYS A 33 3.46 61.96 60.73
N GLU A 34 3.71 63.23 61.02
CA GLU A 34 3.71 63.89 62.34
C GLU A 34 4.83 63.60 63.34
N ASN A 35 5.91 62.90 62.99
CA ASN A 35 7.05 62.70 63.92
C ASN A 35 8.43 63.08 63.34
N ALA A 36 8.51 64.08 62.46
CA ALA A 36 9.78 64.72 62.17
C ALA A 36 10.26 65.47 63.42
N PHE A 37 11.15 64.88 64.22
CA PHE A 37 11.76 65.62 65.33
C PHE A 37 13.03 66.33 64.84
N SER A 38 13.13 67.60 65.19
CA SER A 38 14.29 68.42 64.92
C SER A 38 15.27 68.30 66.07
N VAL A 39 16.51 67.85 65.81
CA VAL A 39 17.60 67.97 66.77
C VAL A 39 18.23 69.34 66.59
N THR A 40 18.01 70.24 67.55
CA THR A 40 18.65 71.57 67.57
C THR A 40 19.94 71.49 68.36
N ASN A 41 21.08 71.68 67.70
CA ASN A 41 22.38 71.75 68.36
C ASN A 41 22.85 73.21 68.42
N LYS A 42 23.16 73.69 69.63
CA LYS A 42 23.60 75.07 69.90
C LYS A 42 24.75 75.03 70.91
N ALA A 43 25.96 75.37 70.47
CA ALA A 43 27.12 75.41 71.34
C ALA A 43 27.16 76.74 72.11
N THR A 44 27.55 76.67 73.39
CA THR A 44 27.69 77.85 74.26
C THR A 44 29.08 77.90 74.85
N ALA A 45 29.78 79.02 74.68
CA ALA A 45 31.06 79.30 75.31
C ALA A 45 30.92 80.42 76.34
N THR A 46 31.58 80.27 77.48
CA THR A 46 31.68 81.31 78.51
C THR A 46 33.11 81.82 78.61
N TYR A 47 33.30 83.14 78.59
CA TYR A 47 34.61 83.78 78.71
C TYR A 47 34.52 85.05 79.56
N THR A 48 35.65 85.50 80.10
CA THR A 48 35.76 86.76 80.85
C THR A 48 36.78 87.66 80.16
N VAL A 49 36.45 88.95 80.01
CA VAL A 49 37.35 89.95 79.44
C VAL A 49 37.99 90.74 80.59
N ALA A 50 39.29 91.03 80.48
CA ALA A 50 40.16 91.45 81.59
C ALA A 50 39.65 92.65 82.42
N ASP A 51 38.78 93.49 81.85
CA ASP A 51 38.30 94.72 82.47
C ASP A 51 36.87 94.60 83.04
N ASN A 52 36.27 93.40 83.01
CA ASN A 52 34.93 93.10 83.53
C ASN A 52 34.90 91.73 84.23
N THR A 53 35.68 91.60 85.30
CA THR A 53 35.94 90.35 86.02
C THR A 53 34.77 89.85 86.88
N GLY A 54 33.70 90.64 87.03
CA GLY A 54 32.50 90.26 87.79
C GLY A 54 31.38 89.62 86.96
N ASN A 55 31.44 89.66 85.62
CA ASN A 55 30.37 89.19 84.74
C ASN A 55 30.89 88.22 83.66
N GLN A 56 30.49 86.96 83.76
CA GLN A 56 30.78 85.93 82.76
C GLN A 56 30.03 86.27 81.45
N GLN A 57 30.76 86.46 80.35
CA GLN A 57 30.19 86.70 79.03
C GLN A 57 29.83 85.36 78.39
N ARG A 58 28.76 85.35 77.58
CA ARG A 58 28.24 84.14 76.92
C ARG A 58 28.15 84.39 75.42
N ALA A 59 28.77 83.53 74.61
CA ALA A 59 28.61 83.52 73.17
C ALA A 59 27.87 82.24 72.74
N GLU A 60 26.92 82.39 71.84
CA GLU A 60 26.13 81.28 71.29
C GLU A 60 26.46 81.10 69.80
N SER A 61 26.64 79.86 69.36
CA SER A 61 26.78 79.56 67.92
C SER A 61 25.46 79.75 67.16
N ASN A 62 25.51 79.73 65.82
CA ASN A 62 24.31 79.54 65.00
C ASN A 62 23.65 78.17 65.32
N GLU A 63 22.33 78.12 65.21
CA GLU A 63 21.59 76.86 65.30
C GLU A 63 21.75 76.08 64.00
N VAL A 64 22.00 74.77 64.14
CA VAL A 64 21.91 73.82 63.03
C VAL A 64 20.79 72.84 63.38
N VAL A 65 19.83 72.72 62.47
CA VAL A 65 18.64 71.87 62.63
C VAL A 65 18.79 70.65 61.74
N VAL A 66 18.65 69.46 62.32
CA VAL A 66 18.53 68.19 61.59
C VAL A 66 17.11 67.67 61.76
N ASN A 67 16.37 67.54 60.66
CA ASN A 67 15.06 66.89 60.63
C ASN A 67 15.25 65.40 60.35
N VAL A 68 14.69 64.53 61.19
CA VAL A 68 14.69 63.08 60.98
C VAL A 68 13.27 62.64 60.64
N THR A 69 13.05 62.14 59.42
CA THR A 69 11.81 61.48 58.99
C THR A 69 12.04 59.99 58.79
N GLU A 70 11.07 59.16 59.11
CA GLU A 70 11.06 57.74 58.72
C GLU A 70 10.43 57.61 57.32
N THR A 71 11.11 56.95 56.39
CA THR A 71 10.62 56.68 55.04
C THR A 71 10.65 55.18 54.82
N GLY A 72 9.49 54.56 54.55
CA GLY A 72 9.40 53.17 54.10
C GLY A 72 9.16 53.12 52.60
N ALA A 73 10.13 52.67 51.82
CA ALA A 73 10.01 52.49 50.37
C ALA A 73 10.67 51.18 49.98
N PHE A 74 10.08 50.46 49.03
CA PHE A 74 10.64 49.20 48.56
C PHE A 74 10.19 48.88 47.14
N SER A 75 11.00 48.06 46.47
CA SER A 75 10.75 47.63 45.10
C SER A 75 10.98 46.13 44.96
N LEU A 76 10.22 45.51 44.07
CA LEU A 76 10.41 44.12 43.66
C LEU A 76 10.50 44.10 42.13
N VAL A 77 11.63 43.64 41.58
CA VAL A 77 11.87 43.63 40.13
C VAL A 77 12.25 42.24 39.65
N ALA A 78 11.81 41.89 38.45
CA ALA A 78 12.17 40.66 37.75
C ALA A 78 13.60 40.74 37.17
N LYS A 79 14.28 39.59 37.09
CA LYS A 79 15.70 39.51 36.71
C LYS A 79 16.02 38.43 35.69
N ASN A 80 15.06 37.60 35.27
CA ASN A 80 15.32 36.73 34.13
C ASN A 80 15.54 37.58 32.89
N ASP A 81 16.38 37.10 31.98
CA ASP A 81 16.48 37.69 30.64
C ASP A 81 15.35 37.14 29.78
N ASP A 82 14.33 37.96 29.58
CA ASP A 82 13.17 37.67 28.74
C ASP A 82 13.09 38.62 27.52
N THR A 83 14.20 39.30 27.21
CA THR A 83 14.26 40.27 26.10
C THR A 83 13.98 39.64 24.74
N SER A 84 14.31 38.35 24.59
CA SER A 84 14.03 37.55 23.40
C SER A 84 12.54 37.25 23.20
N SER A 85 11.76 37.34 24.29
CA SER A 85 10.32 37.11 24.31
C SER A 85 9.50 38.41 24.21
N GLY A 86 10.18 39.57 24.17
CA GLY A 86 9.56 40.90 24.12
C GLY A 86 9.50 41.65 25.46
N GLY A 87 9.99 41.04 26.55
CA GLY A 87 10.07 41.64 27.89
C GLY A 87 11.32 42.51 28.11
N ALA A 88 11.53 42.95 29.35
CA ALA A 88 12.69 43.76 29.73
C ALA A 88 13.27 43.35 31.10
N ILE A 89 14.59 43.17 31.18
CA ILE A 89 15.27 42.92 32.46
C ILE A 89 15.03 44.08 33.43
N GLY A 90 14.51 43.76 34.62
CA GLY A 90 14.28 44.74 35.68
C GLY A 90 12.90 45.39 35.68
N ASP A 91 11.93 44.83 34.94
CA ASP A 91 10.51 45.19 35.03
C ASP A 91 9.74 44.32 36.06
N ASP A 92 8.41 44.25 35.98
CA ASP A 92 7.55 43.38 36.79
C ASP A 92 7.35 41.97 36.25
N LEU A 93 7.95 41.63 35.12
CA LEU A 93 7.56 40.46 34.35
C LEU A 93 8.78 39.55 34.18
N ASN A 94 8.57 38.26 34.42
CA ASN A 94 9.41 37.24 33.82
C ASN A 94 8.57 36.58 32.74
N GLU A 95 8.71 37.01 31.49
CA GLU A 95 7.86 36.56 30.38
C GLU A 95 8.39 35.32 29.65
N ASN A 96 7.49 34.35 29.41
CA ASN A 96 7.75 33.19 28.55
C ASN A 96 9.05 32.44 28.90
N ILE A 97 9.34 32.26 30.20
CA ILE A 97 10.52 31.50 30.62
C ILE A 97 10.32 30.04 30.22
N ALA A 98 11.26 29.52 29.43
CA ALA A 98 11.19 28.18 28.87
C ALA A 98 11.18 27.11 29.99
N ILE A 99 10.33 26.10 29.84
CA ILE A 99 10.31 24.94 30.71
C ILE A 99 10.06 23.67 29.91
N HIS A 100 10.79 22.63 30.30
CA HIS A 100 10.68 21.29 29.76
C HIS A 100 9.28 20.67 30.03
N PRO A 101 8.71 19.92 29.08
CA PRO A 101 7.35 19.39 29.21
C PRO A 101 7.18 18.30 30.27
N ALA A 102 8.21 17.52 30.59
CA ALA A 102 8.04 16.36 31.47
C ALA A 102 7.58 16.73 32.90
N ALA A 103 6.82 15.85 33.53
CA ALA A 103 6.50 15.95 34.95
C ALA A 103 7.77 16.02 35.81
N GLY A 104 7.78 16.89 36.82
CA GLY A 104 8.95 17.11 37.66
C GLY A 104 9.96 18.11 37.10
N SER A 105 9.75 18.64 35.88
CA SER A 105 10.58 19.71 35.32
C SER A 105 10.48 20.97 36.17
N SER A 106 11.61 21.66 36.35
CA SER A 106 11.72 22.89 37.14
C SER A 106 12.14 24.09 36.31
N VAL A 107 11.66 25.27 36.69
CA VAL A 107 12.07 26.56 36.11
C VAL A 107 12.33 27.57 37.22
N ASP A 108 13.37 28.39 37.05
CA ASP A 108 13.79 29.39 38.02
C ASP A 108 13.32 30.80 37.61
N PHE A 109 12.59 31.45 38.51
CA PHE A 109 12.21 32.85 38.40
C PHE A 109 13.02 33.69 39.38
N ASN A 110 13.80 34.62 38.85
CA ASN A 110 14.71 35.46 39.59
C ASN A 110 14.11 36.86 39.79
N HIS A 111 14.26 37.37 41.00
CA HIS A 111 13.81 38.70 41.40
C HIS A 111 14.83 39.39 42.30
N THR A 112 14.77 40.72 42.38
CA THR A 112 15.47 41.51 43.40
C THR A 112 14.45 42.30 44.21
N LEU A 113 14.43 42.11 45.53
CA LEU A 113 13.67 42.90 46.48
C LEU A 113 14.60 43.93 47.13
N SER A 114 14.28 45.21 47.08
CA SER A 114 15.13 46.28 47.63
C SER A 114 14.41 47.03 48.75
N ASN A 115 15.09 47.29 49.86
CA ASN A 115 14.63 48.26 50.85
C ASN A 115 15.22 49.63 50.54
N ASP A 116 14.42 50.43 49.83
CA ASP A 116 14.75 51.77 49.36
C ASP A 116 14.46 52.85 50.45
N GLY A 117 13.86 52.44 51.57
CA GLY A 117 13.59 53.28 52.73
C GLY A 117 14.80 53.50 53.65
N ASN A 118 14.60 54.30 54.69
CA ASN A 118 15.63 54.60 55.71
C ASN A 118 15.42 53.87 57.05
N ILE A 119 14.48 52.92 57.08
CA ILE A 119 14.17 52.05 58.22
C ILE A 119 14.36 50.58 57.86
N SER A 120 14.59 49.71 58.86
CA SER A 120 14.57 48.26 58.62
C SER A 120 13.12 47.77 58.48
N ASP A 121 12.88 46.88 57.52
CA ASP A 121 11.55 46.33 57.24
C ASP A 121 11.63 44.82 56.98
N THR A 122 10.49 44.15 57.18
CA THR A 122 10.32 42.71 56.99
C THR A 122 9.23 42.48 55.96
N TYR A 123 9.57 41.76 54.89
CA TYR A 123 8.71 41.51 53.74
C TYR A 123 8.22 40.08 53.73
N THR A 124 6.91 39.87 53.71
CA THR A 124 6.31 38.54 53.52
C THR A 124 6.22 38.22 52.04
N ILE A 125 6.79 37.08 51.61
CA ILE A 125 6.79 36.64 50.22
C ILE A 125 5.68 35.61 50.02
N SER A 126 4.72 35.92 49.15
CA SER A 126 3.57 35.06 48.84
C SER A 126 3.48 34.82 47.34
N LEU A 127 2.95 33.65 46.96
CA LEU A 127 2.69 33.29 45.57
C LEU A 127 1.18 33.12 45.39
N ALA A 128 0.62 33.70 44.34
CA ALA A 128 -0.78 33.54 43.95
C ALA A 128 -0.84 33.05 42.51
N ASN A 129 -1.63 32.01 42.25
CA ASN A 129 -1.82 31.50 40.89
C ASN A 129 -3.15 32.02 40.32
N PRO A 130 -3.14 32.99 39.39
CA PRO A 130 -4.36 33.49 38.76
C PRO A 130 -4.93 32.50 37.73
N SER A 131 -4.19 31.47 37.29
CA SER A 131 -4.55 30.63 36.14
C SER A 131 -4.14 29.15 36.31
N ASN A 132 -4.56 28.47 37.38
CA ASN A 132 -4.55 27.00 37.59
C ASN A 132 -3.48 26.13 36.85
N SER A 133 -2.21 26.56 36.78
CA SER A 133 -1.06 25.70 36.51
C SER A 133 0.27 26.41 36.79
N LEU A 134 1.24 25.58 37.21
CA LEU A 134 2.49 25.84 37.94
C LEU A 134 2.48 26.88 39.08
N PRO A 135 3.08 26.59 40.25
CA PRO A 135 3.75 25.34 40.63
C PRO A 135 2.96 24.42 41.57
N ALA A 136 3.14 23.11 41.35
CA ALA A 136 2.67 22.05 42.26
C ALA A 136 3.43 22.04 43.60
N SER A 137 4.66 22.56 43.58
CA SER A 137 5.49 22.94 44.72
C SER A 137 6.48 24.02 44.28
N ALA A 138 6.73 25.05 45.10
CA ALA A 138 7.78 26.04 44.85
C ALA A 138 8.76 26.11 46.01
N THR A 139 10.05 26.27 45.69
CA THR A 139 11.09 26.56 46.67
C THR A 139 11.55 28.00 46.49
N ILE A 140 11.54 28.78 47.58
CA ILE A 140 11.99 30.17 47.55
C ILE A 140 13.35 30.24 48.25
N LYS A 141 14.39 30.54 47.49
CA LYS A 141 15.74 30.76 48.00
C LYS A 141 16.09 32.24 47.88
N TYR A 142 16.75 32.80 48.88
CA TYR A 142 17.19 34.19 48.82
C TYR A 142 18.62 34.38 49.33
N GLN A 143 19.25 35.47 48.91
CA GLN A 143 20.55 35.94 49.39
C GLN A 143 20.50 37.46 49.59
N ILE A 144 20.73 37.91 50.82
CA ILE A 144 20.81 39.35 51.13
C ILE A 144 22.13 39.90 50.59
N LYS A 145 22.08 41.12 50.05
CA LYS A 145 23.22 41.89 49.56
C LYS A 145 23.23 43.31 50.13
N GLU A 146 24.44 43.83 50.30
CA GLU A 146 24.72 45.24 50.55
C GLU A 146 25.64 45.73 49.43
N GLY A 147 25.09 46.52 48.51
CA GLY A 147 25.71 46.72 47.20
C GLY A 147 25.87 45.39 46.45
N ASN A 148 27.11 45.06 46.04
CA ASN A 148 27.42 43.79 45.36
C ASN A 148 27.90 42.68 46.32
N THR A 149 27.91 42.92 47.63
CA THR A 149 28.48 41.98 48.62
C THR A 149 27.37 41.18 49.28
N ASN A 150 27.53 39.87 49.37
CA ASN A 150 26.61 39.00 50.10
C ASN A 150 26.68 39.27 51.61
N VAL A 151 25.53 39.39 52.26
CA VAL A 151 25.37 39.50 53.70
C VAL A 151 24.77 38.20 54.23
N GLY A 152 25.53 37.48 55.06
CA GLY A 152 25.12 36.17 55.57
C GLY A 152 25.12 35.07 54.49
N ASN A 153 24.55 33.92 54.84
CA ASN A 153 24.40 32.79 53.93
C ASN A 153 23.08 32.88 53.16
N SER A 154 22.99 32.17 52.05
CA SER A 154 21.72 32.00 51.35
C SER A 154 20.78 31.11 52.17
N GLU A 155 19.52 31.49 52.23
CA GLU A 155 18.49 30.83 53.01
C GLU A 155 17.32 30.36 52.12
N THR A 156 16.57 29.39 52.60
CA THR A 156 15.37 28.86 51.95
C THR A 156 14.17 29.09 52.85
N ILE A 157 13.10 29.65 52.29
CA ILE A 157 11.84 29.91 53.00
C ILE A 157 10.68 29.19 52.31
N ALA A 158 9.67 28.86 53.11
CA ALA A 158 8.40 28.40 52.58
C ALA A 158 7.60 29.59 51.99
N ILE A 159 6.60 29.28 51.17
CA ILE A 159 5.62 30.27 50.71
C ILE A 159 4.94 30.91 51.93
N GLY A 160 4.89 32.24 51.99
CA GLY A 160 4.43 33.00 53.16
C GLY A 160 5.54 33.29 54.18
N GLY A 161 6.78 32.86 53.93
CA GLY A 161 7.95 33.22 54.74
C GLY A 161 8.35 34.69 54.59
N THR A 162 9.26 35.13 55.45
CA THR A 162 9.64 36.56 55.56
C THR A 162 11.12 36.80 55.29
N ILE A 163 11.44 37.93 54.65
CA ILE A 163 12.80 38.42 54.43
C ILE A 163 12.95 39.77 55.15
N THR A 164 13.98 39.95 55.98
CA THR A 164 14.21 41.23 56.68
C THR A 164 15.41 41.96 56.07
N LEU A 165 15.24 43.23 55.71
CA LEU A 165 16.28 44.05 55.07
C LEU A 165 16.49 45.35 55.86
N LYS A 166 17.76 45.70 56.10
CA LYS A 166 18.16 47.02 56.58
C LYS A 166 18.08 48.06 55.46
N PRO A 167 18.11 49.37 55.78
CA PRO A 167 18.16 50.43 54.77
C PRO A 167 19.26 50.20 53.74
N GLY A 168 18.92 50.26 52.45
CA GLY A 168 19.87 50.09 51.34
C GLY A 168 20.31 48.65 51.06
N GLN A 169 19.77 47.65 51.77
CA GLN A 169 20.00 46.24 51.44
C GLN A 169 19.01 45.74 50.39
N THR A 170 19.46 44.75 49.61
CA THR A 170 18.63 44.02 48.64
C THR A 170 18.62 42.54 48.95
N ALA A 171 17.62 41.80 48.48
CA ALA A 171 17.60 40.35 48.45
C ALA A 171 17.42 39.87 47.02
N ASP A 172 18.36 39.08 46.53
CA ASP A 172 18.16 38.32 45.31
C ASP A 172 17.37 37.06 45.66
N ILE A 173 16.22 36.89 45.03
CA ILE A 173 15.26 35.83 45.28
C ILE A 173 15.19 34.95 44.04
N THR A 174 15.34 33.64 44.21
CA THR A 174 15.09 32.63 43.18
C THR A 174 13.90 31.78 43.61
N ILE A 175 12.88 31.73 42.77
CA ILE A 175 11.70 30.89 42.95
C ILE A 175 11.80 29.75 41.94
N THR A 176 12.10 28.55 42.43
CA THR A 176 12.12 27.33 41.62
C THR A 176 10.73 26.71 41.62
N ALA A 177 10.06 26.72 40.47
CA ALA A 177 8.72 26.19 40.25
C ALA A 177 8.77 24.83 39.55
N THR A 178 8.08 23.81 40.09
CA THR A 178 8.11 22.43 39.55
C THR A 178 6.73 21.93 39.09
N THR A 179 6.69 21.22 37.95
CA THR A 179 5.46 20.67 37.35
C THR A 179 5.04 19.37 38.03
N SER A 180 3.73 19.14 38.19
CA SER A 180 3.17 17.87 38.73
C SER A 180 2.82 16.83 37.67
N SER A 181 2.73 17.26 36.41
CA SER A 181 2.30 16.44 35.29
C SER A 181 3.04 16.87 34.04
N ASP A 182 3.02 16.02 33.02
CA ASP A 182 3.47 16.39 31.69
C ASP A 182 2.67 17.59 31.18
N ARG A 183 3.34 18.43 30.38
CA ARG A 183 2.80 19.61 29.73
C ARG A 183 2.87 19.43 28.22
N VAL A 184 1.87 19.96 27.54
CA VAL A 184 1.86 20.00 26.07
C VAL A 184 2.61 21.23 25.55
N ILE A 185 3.14 21.14 24.33
CA ILE A 185 3.86 22.23 23.67
C ILE A 185 3.09 23.55 23.70
N GLY A 186 3.80 24.65 23.99
CA GLY A 186 3.22 25.99 23.96
C GLY A 186 2.25 26.30 25.10
N ASN A 187 1.98 25.34 26.00
CA ASN A 187 1.19 25.58 27.20
C ASN A 187 1.83 26.72 28.00
N ASN A 188 1.07 27.80 28.20
CA ASN A 188 1.55 29.02 28.81
C ASN A 188 0.86 29.27 30.16
N THR A 189 1.65 29.36 31.22
CA THR A 189 1.16 29.37 32.62
C THR A 189 1.76 30.53 33.38
N SER A 190 0.98 31.20 34.24
CA SER A 190 1.46 32.36 35.00
C SER A 190 1.10 32.30 36.48
N PHE A 191 1.95 32.88 37.32
CA PHE A 191 1.66 33.14 38.73
C PHE A 191 2.27 34.46 39.18
N THR A 192 1.69 35.07 40.21
CA THR A 192 2.13 36.34 40.77
C THR A 192 2.95 36.08 42.03
N VAL A 193 4.10 36.71 42.15
CA VAL A 193 4.83 36.86 43.43
C VAL A 193 4.48 38.20 44.04
N THR A 194 4.27 38.23 45.35
CA THR A 194 3.97 39.46 46.10
C THR A 194 4.87 39.56 47.31
N ALA A 195 5.60 40.67 47.41
CA ALA A 195 6.29 41.09 48.63
C ALA A 195 5.42 42.09 49.39
N THR A 196 5.07 41.77 50.64
CA THR A 196 4.23 42.64 51.49
C THR A 196 5.06 43.20 52.65
N SER A 197 5.17 44.52 52.74
CA SER A 197 5.89 45.25 53.81
C SER A 197 5.15 45.18 55.15
N ALA A 198 5.82 44.71 56.20
CA ALA A 198 5.27 44.72 57.55
C ALA A 198 5.19 46.15 58.13
N TYR A 199 6.19 46.99 57.87
CA TYR A 199 6.21 48.37 58.35
C TYR A 199 5.03 49.19 57.79
N LEU A 200 4.86 49.21 56.47
CA LEU A 200 3.79 49.99 55.83
C LEU A 200 2.41 49.44 56.18
N THR A 201 2.29 48.12 56.38
CA THR A 201 1.07 47.49 56.89
C THR A 201 0.73 47.99 58.30
N ASN A 202 1.70 47.98 59.22
CA ASN A 202 1.51 48.44 60.59
C ASN A 202 1.20 49.94 60.69
N LYS A 203 1.65 50.74 59.71
CA LYS A 203 1.34 52.17 59.59
C LYS A 203 0.00 52.44 58.90
N GLY A 204 -0.77 51.41 58.53
CA GLY A 204 -2.11 51.53 57.97
C GLY A 204 -2.15 52.16 56.57
N GLN A 205 -1.10 51.97 55.75
CA GLN A 205 -1.08 52.43 54.35
C GLN A 205 -2.11 51.69 53.49
N THR A 206 -2.31 52.11 52.24
CA THR A 206 -3.25 51.40 51.36
C THR A 206 -2.71 50.01 50.99
N THR A 207 -3.59 49.09 50.57
CA THR A 207 -3.16 47.74 50.18
C THR A 207 -2.21 47.74 48.97
N ALA A 208 -2.30 48.75 48.09
CA ALA A 208 -1.37 48.91 46.97
C ALA A 208 0.02 49.32 47.45
N ASP A 209 0.08 50.26 48.40
CA ASP A 209 1.32 50.77 48.98
C ASP A 209 2.06 49.75 49.86
N GLN A 210 1.33 48.77 50.40
CA GLN A 210 1.92 47.71 51.21
C GLN A 210 2.61 46.62 50.38
N LYS A 211 2.41 46.60 49.05
CA LYS A 211 2.71 45.45 48.19
C LYS A 211 3.48 45.84 46.94
N ALA A 212 4.52 45.08 46.62
CA ALA A 212 5.12 45.04 45.30
C ALA A 212 4.84 43.66 44.67
N LEU A 213 4.44 43.65 43.40
CA LEU A 213 4.00 42.44 42.70
C LEU A 213 4.82 42.25 41.42
N ASN A 214 5.23 41.02 41.15
CA ASN A 214 5.73 40.61 39.83
C ASN A 214 4.91 39.44 39.30
N THR A 215 4.81 39.34 37.97
CA THR A 215 4.17 38.21 37.29
C THR A 215 5.23 37.33 36.65
N ASN A 216 5.21 36.06 37.02
CA ASN A 216 6.06 35.03 36.46
C ASN A 216 5.27 34.23 35.44
N ASN A 217 5.86 34.00 34.28
CA ASN A 217 5.24 33.30 33.18
C ASN A 217 6.20 32.25 32.60
N ALA A 218 5.73 31.02 32.45
CA ALA A 218 6.49 29.94 31.84
C ALA A 218 5.73 29.30 30.68
N ILE A 219 6.45 29.13 29.58
CA ILE A 219 5.96 28.49 28.35
C ILE A 219 6.64 27.14 28.15
N THR A 220 5.85 26.11 27.83
CA THR A 220 6.41 24.79 27.52
C THR A 220 7.14 24.82 26.19
N THR A 221 8.43 24.45 26.24
CA THR A 221 9.29 24.35 25.06
C THR A 221 9.76 22.92 24.86
N THR A 222 9.56 22.38 23.67
CA THR A 222 9.93 21.01 23.30
C THR A 222 9.91 20.86 21.77
N PRO A 223 10.76 20.01 21.17
CA PRO A 223 10.52 19.55 19.82
C PRO A 223 9.23 18.72 19.78
N VAL A 224 8.60 18.68 18.61
CA VAL A 224 7.41 17.87 18.34
C VAL A 224 7.52 17.42 16.89
N TYR A 225 7.32 16.15 16.59
CA TYR A 225 7.62 15.60 15.27
C TYR A 225 6.36 15.25 14.52
N ALA A 226 6.24 15.74 13.29
CA ALA A 226 5.24 15.24 12.35
C ALA A 226 5.91 14.19 11.47
N ILE A 227 5.47 12.95 11.61
CA ILE A 227 6.03 11.76 10.97
C ILE A 227 5.06 11.27 9.90
N THR A 228 5.52 11.30 8.65
CA THR A 228 4.78 10.65 7.55
C THR A 228 5.56 9.50 6.98
N LYS A 229 4.84 8.43 6.64
CA LYS A 229 5.45 7.24 6.06
C LYS A 229 4.66 6.72 4.89
N SER A 230 5.38 6.34 3.84
CA SER A 230 4.81 5.79 2.62
C SER A 230 5.60 4.60 2.08
N ALA A 231 4.90 3.74 1.36
CA ALA A 231 5.44 2.56 0.69
C ALA A 231 5.01 2.53 -0.77
N THR A 232 5.91 2.21 -1.70
CA THR A 232 5.55 2.01 -3.11
C THR A 232 6.28 0.79 -3.63
N THR A 233 5.60 -0.11 -4.33
CA THR A 233 6.24 -1.31 -4.85
C THR A 233 6.99 -1.00 -6.16
N ASN A 234 7.79 -1.96 -6.62
CA ASN A 234 8.46 -1.90 -7.92
C ASN A 234 7.49 -1.76 -9.12
N LEU A 235 6.18 -1.92 -8.89
CA LEU A 235 5.13 -1.73 -9.88
C LEU A 235 4.47 -0.34 -9.80
N ASN A 236 5.06 0.59 -9.04
CA ASN A 236 4.53 1.93 -8.77
C ASN A 236 3.10 1.92 -8.19
N ASN A 237 2.77 0.88 -7.42
CA ASN A 237 1.47 0.73 -6.75
C ASN A 237 1.67 0.23 -5.30
N LYS A 238 0.60 -0.28 -4.67
CA LYS A 238 0.64 -0.85 -3.30
C LYS A 238 0.57 -2.38 -3.29
N THR A 239 0.58 -3.03 -4.45
CA THR A 239 0.50 -4.48 -4.58
C THR A 239 1.90 -5.07 -4.63
N PHE A 240 2.22 -5.89 -3.64
CA PHE A 240 3.50 -6.55 -3.47
C PHE A 240 3.39 -8.02 -3.88
N ASP A 241 3.83 -8.34 -5.09
CA ASP A 241 3.80 -9.70 -5.60
C ASP A 241 4.89 -10.56 -4.94
N THR A 242 4.45 -11.47 -4.09
CA THR A 242 5.31 -12.35 -3.31
C THR A 242 5.86 -13.54 -4.10
N ASN A 243 5.38 -13.77 -5.33
CA ASN A 243 5.92 -14.78 -6.25
C ASN A 243 7.01 -14.23 -7.17
N ASN A 244 7.04 -12.92 -7.41
CA ASN A 244 8.11 -12.28 -8.14
C ASN A 244 9.36 -12.12 -7.25
N ALA A 245 10.41 -12.90 -7.55
CA ALA A 245 11.69 -12.87 -6.83
C ALA A 245 12.41 -11.51 -6.87
N ASN A 246 12.06 -10.64 -7.82
CA ASN A 246 12.59 -9.29 -7.96
C ASN A 246 11.67 -8.21 -7.35
N ALA A 247 10.54 -8.60 -6.74
CA ALA A 247 9.64 -7.63 -6.12
C ALA A 247 10.32 -6.93 -4.94
N TYR A 248 10.08 -5.62 -4.84
CA TYR A 248 10.57 -4.80 -3.74
C TYR A 248 9.57 -3.70 -3.39
N VAL A 249 9.78 -3.10 -2.22
CA VAL A 249 9.01 -1.99 -1.68
C VAL A 249 9.98 -0.87 -1.32
N ASP A 250 9.80 0.29 -1.94
CA ASP A 250 10.48 1.53 -1.58
C ASP A 250 9.69 2.21 -0.46
N TYR A 251 10.35 2.41 0.69
CA TYR A 251 9.81 3.15 1.82
C TYR A 251 10.39 4.56 1.87
N THR A 252 9.56 5.50 2.28
CA THR A 252 9.96 6.88 2.60
C THR A 252 9.39 7.23 3.96
N ILE A 253 10.23 7.78 4.83
CA ILE A 253 9.88 8.34 6.13
C ILE A 253 10.23 9.82 6.07
N THR A 254 9.33 10.71 6.47
CA THR A 254 9.62 12.12 6.68
C THR A 254 9.38 12.47 8.13
N VAL A 255 10.34 13.08 8.79
CA VAL A 255 10.23 13.56 10.18
C VAL A 255 10.44 15.07 10.15
N LYS A 256 9.40 15.84 10.45
CA LYS A 256 9.47 17.30 10.51
C LYS A 256 9.37 17.76 11.96
N ASN A 257 10.33 18.56 12.43
CA ASN A 257 10.21 19.18 13.74
C ASN A 257 9.27 20.39 13.65
N GLU A 258 8.04 20.24 14.14
CA GLU A 258 7.05 21.30 14.26
C GLU A 258 7.04 21.94 15.65
N GLY A 259 7.97 21.53 16.51
CA GLY A 259 8.16 22.07 17.85
C GLY A 259 8.51 23.55 17.90
N ASN A 260 8.87 24.03 19.09
CA ASN A 260 9.31 25.41 19.29
C ASN A 260 10.77 25.52 19.76
N ILE A 261 11.51 24.41 19.74
CA ILE A 261 12.97 24.33 19.89
C ILE A 261 13.53 23.27 18.94
N ASP A 262 14.85 23.25 18.77
CA ASP A 262 15.55 22.23 17.98
C ASP A 262 15.51 20.88 18.70
N GLY A 263 15.42 19.79 17.93
CA GLY A 263 15.67 18.43 18.44
C GLY A 263 17.14 18.07 18.23
N THR A 264 17.75 17.43 19.22
CA THR A 264 19.19 17.15 19.21
C THR A 264 19.46 15.67 19.40
N ALA A 265 20.36 15.12 18.60
CA ALA A 265 20.71 13.69 18.67
C ALA A 265 19.51 12.71 18.55
N VAL A 266 18.46 13.11 17.84
CA VAL A 266 17.23 12.33 17.61
C VAL A 266 17.54 10.96 17.00
N ARG A 267 16.84 9.93 17.45
CA ARG A 267 16.91 8.58 16.89
C ARG A 267 15.65 8.29 16.06
N ILE A 268 15.85 7.96 14.78
CA ILE A 268 14.77 7.52 13.88
C ILE A 268 14.97 6.04 13.61
N THR A 269 13.98 5.21 13.93
CA THR A 269 14.01 3.76 13.72
C THR A 269 12.82 3.30 12.90
N ASP A 270 13.00 2.20 12.17
CA ASP A 270 11.96 1.56 11.39
C ASP A 270 12.12 0.04 11.49
N ALA A 271 11.30 -0.58 12.33
CA ALA A 271 11.27 -2.02 12.48
C ALA A 271 10.39 -2.62 11.39
N LEU A 272 11.00 -3.34 10.46
CA LEU A 272 10.27 -3.94 9.35
C LEU A 272 9.30 -5.02 9.84
N PRO A 273 8.04 -5.00 9.39
CA PRO A 273 7.04 -5.98 9.79
C PRO A 273 7.38 -7.38 9.30
N VAL A 274 6.74 -8.38 9.93
CA VAL A 274 6.84 -9.79 9.49
C VAL A 274 6.51 -9.91 7.99
N GLY A 275 7.28 -10.72 7.28
CA GLY A 275 7.19 -10.87 5.83
C GLY A 275 8.08 -9.94 5.01
N LEU A 276 8.72 -8.93 5.63
CA LEU A 276 9.68 -8.06 4.95
C LEU A 276 11.07 -8.08 5.61
N VAL A 277 12.10 -7.87 4.79
CA VAL A 277 13.48 -7.59 5.18
C VAL A 277 14.06 -6.53 4.27
N ALA A 278 14.93 -5.67 4.77
CA ALA A 278 15.65 -4.68 3.99
C ALA A 278 16.55 -5.37 2.95
N ILE A 279 16.67 -4.78 1.77
CA ILE A 279 17.63 -5.24 0.76
C ILE A 279 19.02 -4.74 1.17
N LYS A 280 19.99 -5.65 1.23
CA LYS A 280 21.36 -5.37 1.70
C LYS A 280 22.36 -5.23 0.55
N SER A 281 23.49 -4.58 0.84
CA SER A 281 24.58 -4.43 -0.13
C SER A 281 25.02 -5.80 -0.69
N GLY A 282 25.13 -5.87 -2.01
CA GLY A 282 25.45 -7.11 -2.74
C GLY A 282 24.23 -7.93 -3.18
N GLU A 283 23.01 -7.56 -2.80
CA GLU A 283 21.78 -8.21 -3.26
C GLU A 283 21.16 -7.51 -4.49
N THR A 284 20.36 -8.25 -5.27
CA THR A 284 19.61 -7.70 -6.41
C THR A 284 18.69 -6.57 -5.96
N ASN A 285 18.58 -5.51 -6.78
CA ASN A 285 17.78 -4.31 -6.52
C ASN A 285 18.22 -3.49 -5.29
N TYR A 286 19.41 -3.72 -4.73
CA TYR A 286 19.94 -2.91 -3.64
C TYR A 286 20.10 -1.43 -4.04
N ILE A 287 19.62 -0.55 -3.15
CA ILE A 287 19.90 0.88 -3.16
C ILE A 287 20.32 1.24 -1.74
N THR A 288 21.43 1.98 -1.61
CA THR A 288 21.88 2.47 -0.31
C THR A 288 20.81 3.36 0.31
N PRO A 289 20.39 3.13 1.57
CA PRO A 289 19.48 4.01 2.26
C PRO A 289 20.00 5.45 2.25
N THR A 290 19.11 6.42 2.08
CA THR A 290 19.49 7.83 2.06
C THR A 290 18.79 8.60 3.15
N VAL A 291 19.48 9.61 3.67
CA VAL A 291 18.94 10.61 4.60
C VAL A 291 19.16 11.97 3.97
N VAL A 292 18.10 12.75 3.85
CA VAL A 292 18.15 14.12 3.34
C VAL A 292 17.59 15.05 4.40
N ALA A 293 18.37 16.05 4.79
CA ALA A 293 17.94 17.10 5.69
C ALA A 293 17.58 18.36 4.89
N SER A 294 16.48 19.02 5.24
CA SER A 294 16.17 20.36 4.73
C SER A 294 16.94 21.42 5.52
N GLY A 295 17.25 22.56 4.89
CA GLY A 295 17.80 23.71 5.61
C GLY A 295 19.26 23.49 6.04
N THR A 296 19.51 23.55 7.35
CA THR A 296 20.86 23.59 7.94
C THR A 296 21.18 22.40 8.85
N SER A 297 20.22 21.51 9.13
CA SER A 297 20.49 20.22 9.75
C SER A 297 21.42 19.40 8.86
N THR A 298 22.37 18.69 9.48
CA THR A 298 23.29 17.82 8.74
C THR A 298 22.72 16.41 8.73
N ALA A 299 22.57 15.82 7.54
CA ALA A 299 22.11 14.45 7.41
C ALA A 299 23.11 13.46 8.03
N LYS A 300 22.58 12.50 8.80
CA LYS A 300 23.33 11.34 9.31
C LYS A 300 23.12 10.12 8.41
N ASP A 301 23.88 9.07 8.66
CA ASP A 301 23.74 7.83 7.89
C ASP A 301 22.56 6.98 8.39
N ALA A 302 21.82 6.40 7.45
CA ALA A 302 20.84 5.36 7.73
C ALA A 302 21.52 3.98 7.68
N ASN A 303 21.38 3.21 8.75
CA ASN A 303 22.02 1.91 8.92
C ASN A 303 20.98 0.79 8.88
N ILE A 304 21.28 -0.29 8.15
CA ILE A 304 20.47 -1.50 8.12
C ILE A 304 21.04 -2.48 9.15
N SER A 305 20.18 -3.03 10.02
CA SER A 305 20.60 -4.05 10.98
C SER A 305 21.13 -5.33 10.29
N THR A 306 21.91 -6.14 11.02
CA THR A 306 22.52 -7.36 10.46
C THR A 306 21.48 -8.36 9.93
N THR A 307 20.34 -8.44 10.61
CA THR A 307 19.16 -9.24 10.23
C THR A 307 18.35 -8.62 9.10
N GLY A 308 18.59 -7.35 8.76
CA GLY A 308 17.80 -6.59 7.80
C GLY A 308 16.40 -6.26 8.31
N LYS A 309 16.15 -6.35 9.61
CA LYS A 309 14.83 -6.14 10.23
C LYS A 309 14.59 -4.74 10.76
N GLU A 310 15.62 -3.89 10.72
CA GLU A 310 15.54 -2.54 11.28
C GLU A 310 16.39 -1.59 10.45
N ILE A 311 15.86 -0.38 10.24
CA ILE A 311 16.59 0.77 9.71
C ILE A 311 16.74 1.79 10.83
N THR A 312 17.96 2.31 11.04
CA THR A 312 18.24 3.22 12.15
C THR A 312 19.08 4.41 11.69
N VAL A 313 18.62 5.62 12.03
CA VAL A 313 19.39 6.87 11.96
C VAL A 313 19.60 7.34 13.39
N SER A 314 20.87 7.39 13.83
CA SER A 314 21.21 7.78 15.21
C SER A 314 21.87 9.16 15.25
N GLY A 315 21.53 9.95 16.26
CA GLY A 315 22.20 11.23 16.52
C GLY A 315 21.82 12.31 15.49
N GLN A 316 20.62 12.26 14.94
CA GLN A 316 20.14 13.21 13.93
C GLN A 316 19.65 14.49 14.60
N ASP A 317 20.29 15.62 14.36
CA ASP A 317 19.73 16.91 14.77
C ASP A 317 18.61 17.31 13.81
N ILE A 318 17.48 17.78 14.34
CA ILE A 318 16.33 18.23 13.56
C ILE A 318 15.92 19.60 14.07
N LYS A 319 16.44 20.64 13.42
CA LYS A 319 16.14 22.01 13.81
C LYS A 319 14.66 22.35 13.61
N MET A 320 14.20 23.35 14.33
CA MET A 320 12.83 23.84 14.26
C MET A 320 12.42 24.13 12.81
N ASN A 321 11.26 23.61 12.40
CA ASN A 321 10.69 23.70 11.06
C ASN A 321 11.48 22.99 9.93
N GLU A 322 12.55 22.27 10.25
CA GLU A 322 13.28 21.46 9.28
C GLU A 322 12.71 20.02 9.23
N THR A 323 12.99 19.33 8.13
CA THR A 323 12.50 17.98 7.81
C THR A 323 13.67 17.07 7.46
N ILE A 324 13.65 15.86 8.01
CA ILE A 324 14.52 14.74 7.64
C ILE A 324 13.71 13.77 6.79
N THR A 325 14.25 13.36 5.64
CA THR A 325 13.66 12.34 4.77
C THR A 325 14.57 11.13 4.70
N VAL A 326 14.09 9.97 5.13
CA VAL A 326 14.79 8.69 5.06
C VAL A 326 14.16 7.82 3.99
N THR A 327 14.96 7.26 3.08
CA THR A 327 14.48 6.27 2.09
C THR A 327 15.28 4.99 2.15
N PHE A 328 14.61 3.86 1.94
CA PHE A 328 15.22 2.54 1.90
C PHE A 328 14.31 1.55 1.17
N ARG A 329 14.85 0.38 0.84
CA ARG A 329 14.13 -0.67 0.10
C ARG A 329 14.03 -1.95 0.90
N ALA A 330 12.86 -2.57 0.86
CA ALA A 330 12.60 -3.89 1.43
C ALA A 330 12.17 -4.90 0.37
N LYS A 331 12.35 -6.18 0.66
CA LYS A 331 11.91 -7.34 -0.13
C LYS A 331 11.22 -8.35 0.78
N LYS A 332 10.66 -9.40 0.17
CA LYS A 332 10.03 -10.51 0.88
C LYS A 332 11.06 -11.20 1.79
N ASP A 333 10.65 -11.43 3.04
CA ASP A 333 11.36 -12.33 3.93
C ASP A 333 10.98 -13.78 3.64
N THR A 334 11.96 -14.58 3.21
CA THR A 334 11.79 -16.01 2.96
C THR A 334 11.94 -16.87 4.22
N THR A 335 12.47 -16.30 5.31
CA THR A 335 12.65 -16.99 6.60
C THR A 335 11.43 -16.84 7.51
N THR A 336 10.81 -15.67 7.48
CA THR A 336 9.60 -15.36 8.27
C THR A 336 8.54 -14.70 7.37
N PRO A 337 7.86 -15.47 6.50
CA PRO A 337 6.85 -14.95 5.59
C PRO A 337 5.66 -14.30 6.31
N ALA A 338 5.02 -13.31 5.68
CA ALA A 338 3.78 -12.74 6.19
C ALA A 338 2.65 -13.78 6.14
N THR A 339 1.79 -13.77 7.15
CA THR A 339 0.59 -14.60 7.22
C THR A 339 -0.69 -13.86 6.79
N GLY A 340 -0.62 -12.52 6.68
CA GLY A 340 -1.73 -11.67 6.28
C GLY A 340 -1.60 -11.10 4.86
N THR A 341 -2.69 -10.54 4.35
CA THR A 341 -2.75 -9.88 3.03
C THR A 341 -2.27 -8.44 3.06
N ASN A 342 -2.36 -7.74 4.20
CA ASN A 342 -1.88 -6.36 4.33
C ASN A 342 -0.68 -6.32 5.26
N ILE A 343 0.37 -5.61 4.83
CA ILE A 343 1.57 -5.38 5.60
C ILE A 343 1.70 -3.87 5.79
N THR A 344 1.56 -3.42 7.02
CA THR A 344 1.73 -2.01 7.41
C THR A 344 3.07 -1.88 8.13
N ASN A 345 3.85 -0.87 7.75
CA ASN A 345 5.14 -0.56 8.36
C ASN A 345 5.05 0.76 9.12
N TYR A 346 5.79 0.90 10.23
CA TYR A 346 5.75 2.06 11.12
C TYR A 346 7.18 2.56 11.37
N ALA A 347 7.35 3.88 11.38
CA ALA A 347 8.57 4.52 11.85
C ALA A 347 8.36 5.05 13.28
N LEU A 348 9.44 5.04 14.05
CA LEU A 348 9.51 5.49 15.43
C LEU A 348 10.61 6.57 15.55
N VAL A 349 10.30 7.65 16.22
CA VAL A 349 11.19 8.76 16.53
C VAL A 349 11.31 8.85 18.05
N GLU A 350 12.53 8.93 18.53
CA GLU A 350 12.84 9.05 19.95
C GLU A 350 13.81 10.22 20.14
N ASP A 351 13.51 11.08 21.11
CA ASP A 351 14.35 12.22 21.49
C ASP A 351 14.50 12.30 23.02
N ASP A 352 15.70 12.69 23.46
CA ASP A 352 16.09 12.93 24.84
C ASP A 352 16.07 14.45 25.05
N VAL A 353 14.87 14.98 25.29
CA VAL A 353 14.62 16.43 25.22
C VAL A 353 15.10 17.18 26.48
N ASP A 354 15.50 16.47 27.54
CA ASP A 354 16.14 17.03 28.73
C ASP A 354 17.66 16.72 28.85
N GLY A 355 18.20 15.88 27.97
CA GLY A 355 19.61 15.52 27.90
C GLY A 355 20.09 14.63 29.05
N ASN A 356 19.18 13.89 29.71
CA ASN A 356 19.51 13.05 30.85
C ASN A 356 20.05 11.65 30.46
N GLY A 357 20.07 11.32 29.17
CA GLY A 357 20.51 10.04 28.61
C GLY A 357 19.38 9.03 28.41
N SER A 358 18.13 9.40 28.65
CA SER A 358 16.93 8.59 28.41
C SER A 358 15.99 9.31 27.46
N PHE A 359 15.47 8.59 26.47
CA PHE A 359 14.41 9.13 25.61
C PHE A 359 13.14 9.34 26.44
N ASP A 360 12.61 10.54 26.35
CA ASP A 360 11.40 10.96 27.04
C ASP A 360 10.36 11.52 26.06
N LEU A 361 10.76 11.82 24.82
CA LEU A 361 9.85 11.93 23.68
C LEU A 361 9.93 10.64 22.87
N VAL A 362 8.79 9.98 22.69
CA VAL A 362 8.65 8.77 21.87
C VAL A 362 7.42 8.94 20.99
N ASP A 363 7.62 8.85 19.69
CA ASP A 363 6.60 9.21 18.71
C ASP A 363 6.62 8.27 17.51
N SER A 364 5.46 7.79 17.09
CA SER A 364 5.36 6.81 16.01
C SER A 364 4.35 7.24 14.98
N SER A 365 4.75 7.15 13.71
CA SER A 365 4.00 7.53 12.51
C SER A 365 2.53 7.09 12.42
N GLY A 366 2.10 6.13 13.25
CA GLY A 366 0.76 5.57 13.30
C GLY A 366 -0.06 5.87 14.57
N ASP A 367 0.31 6.86 15.40
CA ASP A 367 -0.44 7.26 16.62
C ASP A 367 -0.81 6.05 17.51
N SER A 368 0.21 5.41 18.09
CA SER A 368 0.19 4.24 18.99
C SER A 368 -0.06 2.89 18.29
N ALA A 369 -0.30 2.91 16.97
CA ALA A 369 -0.31 1.69 16.17
C ALA A 369 1.11 1.07 16.08
N GLY A 370 1.21 -0.25 16.20
CA GLY A 370 2.50 -0.96 16.25
C GLY A 370 2.96 -1.37 17.65
N GLY A 371 2.18 -1.05 18.70
CA GLY A 371 2.42 -1.55 20.06
C GLY A 371 3.45 -0.75 20.86
N VAL A 372 3.77 0.46 20.41
CA VAL A 372 4.65 1.40 21.12
C VAL A 372 3.82 2.29 22.03
N THR A 373 4.33 2.58 23.24
CA THR A 373 3.76 3.60 24.12
C THR A 373 4.37 4.94 23.77
N GLU A 374 3.53 5.87 23.29
CA GLU A 374 3.97 7.19 22.87
C GLU A 374 3.96 8.21 24.00
N LYS A 375 4.85 9.19 23.85
CA LYS A 375 4.93 10.40 24.65
C LYS A 375 5.38 11.53 23.73
N THR A 376 4.41 12.24 23.14
CA THR A 376 4.66 13.20 22.04
C THR A 376 4.63 14.67 22.50
N TYR A 377 4.12 14.93 23.71
CA TYR A 377 3.91 16.28 24.26
C TYR A 377 3.06 17.21 23.37
N GLU A 378 2.25 16.65 22.49
CA GLU A 378 1.38 17.39 21.58
C GLU A 378 0.13 17.94 22.26
N ASP A 379 -0.37 19.07 21.78
CA ASP A 379 -1.69 19.59 22.15
C ASP A 379 -2.77 19.05 21.21
N THR A 380 -3.16 17.80 21.40
CA THR A 380 -4.18 17.12 20.57
C THR A 380 -5.59 17.70 20.70
N THR A 381 -5.81 18.67 21.60
CA THR A 381 -7.10 19.35 21.74
C THR A 381 -7.33 20.40 20.64
N ALA A 382 -6.26 20.85 19.98
CA ALA A 382 -6.34 21.78 18.86
C ALA A 382 -6.77 21.07 17.56
N THR A 383 -7.55 21.74 16.71
CA THR A 383 -8.01 21.16 15.43
C THR A 383 -6.88 20.89 14.43
N ASN A 384 -5.81 21.68 14.51
CA ASN A 384 -4.57 21.52 13.74
C ASN A 384 -3.41 21.62 14.74
N TYR A 385 -3.16 20.52 15.44
CA TYR A 385 -2.04 20.43 16.37
C TYR A 385 -0.74 20.11 15.62
N LYS A 386 0.38 20.48 16.25
CA LYS A 386 1.74 20.21 15.76
C LYS A 386 2.08 18.75 16.00
N GLY A 387 2.89 18.17 15.12
CA GLY A 387 3.31 16.77 15.27
C GLY A 387 2.36 15.76 14.67
N LYS A 388 1.37 16.23 13.90
CA LYS A 388 0.37 15.32 13.36
C LYS A 388 1.01 14.28 12.43
N ASP A 389 0.82 13.02 12.81
CA ASP A 389 1.33 11.87 12.12
C ASP A 389 0.42 11.35 10.99
N SER A 390 1.04 10.60 10.08
CA SER A 390 0.32 9.97 8.98
C SER A 390 1.02 8.72 8.46
N ASN A 391 0.46 7.55 8.80
CA ASN A 391 0.85 6.27 8.23
C ASN A 391 -0.05 5.76 7.11
N SER A 392 -0.97 6.58 6.59
CA SER A 392 -2.02 6.12 5.66
C SER A 392 -1.51 5.50 4.35
N ASN A 393 -0.27 5.81 3.97
CA ASN A 393 0.34 5.38 2.71
C ASN A 393 1.42 4.31 2.87
N SER A 394 1.65 3.78 4.07
CA SER A 394 2.70 2.79 4.34
C SER A 394 2.27 1.34 4.17
N THR A 395 0.96 1.10 4.01
CA THR A 395 0.41 -0.25 3.86
C THR A 395 0.55 -0.73 2.42
N ILE A 396 1.09 -1.94 2.26
CA ILE A 396 1.07 -2.70 1.01
C ILE A 396 0.15 -3.91 1.16
N THR A 397 -0.39 -4.38 0.04
CA THR A 397 -1.18 -5.60 -0.04
C THR A 397 -0.37 -6.66 -0.77
N THR A 398 -0.20 -7.83 -0.15
CA THR A 398 0.46 -8.97 -0.77
C THR A 398 -0.43 -9.59 -1.85
N SER A 399 0.20 -9.98 -2.95
CA SER A 399 -0.40 -10.85 -3.96
C SER A 399 0.54 -12.03 -4.24
N SER A 400 0.04 -13.05 -4.89
CA SER A 400 0.80 -14.20 -5.37
C SER A 400 0.51 -14.36 -6.86
N GLN A 401 0.88 -13.38 -7.67
CA GLN A 401 0.48 -13.35 -9.08
C GLN A 401 1.16 -14.49 -9.84
N THR A 402 0.36 -15.31 -10.53
CA THR A 402 0.86 -16.28 -11.51
C THR A 402 -0.06 -16.28 -12.72
N ARG A 403 0.55 -16.41 -13.90
CA ARG A 403 -0.18 -16.61 -15.15
C ARG A 403 -0.03 -18.05 -15.56
N ASN A 404 -1.14 -18.71 -15.89
CA ASN A 404 -1.15 -20.07 -16.38
C ASN A 404 -2.46 -20.30 -17.15
N LEU A 405 -2.36 -20.52 -18.45
CA LEU A 405 -3.52 -20.83 -19.30
C LEU A 405 -3.40 -22.27 -19.76
N THR A 406 -4.43 -23.06 -19.51
CA THR A 406 -4.52 -24.45 -19.95
C THR A 406 -5.59 -24.61 -21.01
N ILE A 407 -5.47 -25.64 -21.84
CA ILE A 407 -6.48 -26.00 -22.84
C ILE A 407 -6.69 -27.51 -22.83
N THR A 408 -7.94 -27.95 -22.90
CA THR A 408 -8.34 -29.37 -23.02
C THR A 408 -9.28 -29.56 -24.20
N SER A 409 -9.25 -30.76 -24.79
CA SER A 409 -10.27 -31.19 -25.75
C SER A 409 -11.40 -31.84 -24.98
N ASP A 410 -12.62 -31.35 -25.18
CA ASP A 410 -13.83 -31.91 -24.56
C ASP A 410 -14.51 -32.91 -25.51
N THR A 411 -14.03 -32.97 -26.75
CA THR A 411 -14.48 -33.90 -27.78
C THR A 411 -13.35 -34.85 -28.17
N ASP A 412 -13.66 -36.15 -28.27
CA ASP A 412 -12.73 -37.15 -28.77
C ASP A 412 -12.48 -37.00 -30.29
N ASP A 413 -11.43 -37.66 -30.79
CA ASP A 413 -11.19 -37.80 -32.22
C ASP A 413 -12.42 -38.40 -32.93
N LYS A 414 -12.72 -37.95 -34.16
CA LYS A 414 -13.93 -38.37 -34.88
C LYS A 414 -13.61 -39.07 -36.18
N GLU A 415 -14.36 -40.14 -36.41
CA GLU A 415 -14.57 -40.72 -37.73
C GLU A 415 -15.79 -40.09 -38.39
N VAL A 416 -15.62 -39.56 -39.59
CA VAL A 416 -16.64 -38.84 -40.35
C VAL A 416 -16.78 -39.45 -41.74
N GLY A 417 -17.94 -39.27 -42.36
CA GLY A 417 -18.14 -39.73 -43.74
C GLY A 417 -17.18 -39.05 -44.71
N LEU A 418 -16.90 -39.72 -45.84
CA LEU A 418 -16.15 -39.14 -46.96
C LEU A 418 -16.67 -37.73 -47.37
N ILE A 419 -17.99 -37.54 -47.32
CA ILE A 419 -18.62 -36.22 -47.49
C ILE A 419 -19.47 -35.95 -46.23
N SER A 420 -19.02 -35.02 -45.40
CA SER A 420 -19.70 -34.61 -44.17
C SER A 420 -19.52 -33.11 -43.93
N GLN A 421 -20.49 -32.49 -43.26
CA GLN A 421 -20.44 -31.07 -42.90
C GLN A 421 -20.73 -30.89 -41.41
N ASN A 422 -20.19 -29.81 -40.83
CA ASN A 422 -20.43 -29.39 -39.46
C ASN A 422 -20.02 -30.44 -38.41
N ASN A 423 -18.87 -31.11 -38.60
CA ASN A 423 -18.31 -31.97 -37.56
C ASN A 423 -17.64 -31.10 -36.51
N THR A 424 -18.32 -30.85 -35.38
CA THR A 424 -17.89 -29.91 -34.34
C THR A 424 -16.92 -30.52 -33.33
N TYR A 425 -15.89 -29.80 -32.93
CA TYR A 425 -14.97 -30.12 -31.83
C TYR A 425 -15.00 -29.00 -30.79
N ILE A 426 -15.16 -29.36 -29.52
CA ILE A 426 -15.21 -28.40 -28.39
C ILE A 426 -13.93 -28.46 -27.58
N TYR A 427 -13.43 -27.28 -27.20
CA TYR A 427 -12.24 -27.11 -26.36
C TYR A 427 -12.53 -26.16 -25.21
N THR A 428 -12.04 -26.51 -24.02
CA THR A 428 -12.10 -25.63 -22.84
C THR A 428 -10.75 -24.94 -22.63
N ILE A 429 -10.73 -23.61 -22.61
CA ILE A 429 -9.56 -22.79 -22.23
C ILE A 429 -9.79 -22.24 -20.82
N THR A 430 -8.88 -22.52 -19.89
CA THR A 430 -9.01 -22.16 -18.47
C THR A 430 -7.85 -21.28 -18.00
N ASN A 431 -8.16 -20.24 -17.21
CA ASN A 431 -7.14 -19.52 -16.44
C ASN A 431 -6.82 -20.30 -15.16
N ALA A 432 -5.77 -21.12 -15.18
CA ALA A 432 -5.26 -21.86 -14.03
C ALA A 432 -4.20 -21.07 -13.22
N GLY A 433 -4.09 -19.75 -13.44
CA GLY A 433 -3.22 -18.85 -12.71
C GLY A 433 -3.80 -18.39 -11.36
N THR A 434 -3.17 -17.39 -10.76
CA THR A 434 -3.55 -16.80 -9.46
C THR A 434 -3.44 -15.28 -9.52
N ASP A 435 -4.38 -14.57 -8.88
CA ASP A 435 -4.44 -13.10 -8.75
C ASP A 435 -4.33 -12.28 -10.06
N ILE A 436 -4.47 -12.94 -11.22
CA ILE A 436 -4.45 -12.34 -12.55
C ILE A 436 -5.71 -12.74 -13.30
N THR A 437 -6.43 -11.76 -13.83
CA THR A 437 -7.50 -11.97 -14.82
C THR A 437 -6.88 -12.01 -16.21
N GLU A 438 -6.96 -13.16 -16.87
CA GLU A 438 -6.47 -13.32 -18.24
C GLU A 438 -7.49 -12.81 -19.26
N ALA A 439 -7.02 -12.37 -20.43
CA ALA A 439 -7.87 -11.92 -21.54
C ALA A 439 -8.90 -10.82 -21.19
N ALA A 440 -8.73 -10.07 -20.10
CA ALA A 440 -9.60 -8.94 -19.74
C ALA A 440 -9.45 -7.72 -20.67
N SER A 441 -8.41 -7.70 -21.49
CA SER A 441 -8.16 -6.68 -22.50
C SER A 441 -7.80 -7.36 -23.81
N ALA A 442 -8.22 -6.76 -24.92
CA ALA A 442 -7.84 -7.18 -26.26
C ALA A 442 -6.32 -7.30 -26.42
N ASP A 443 -5.91 -8.16 -27.35
CA ASP A 443 -4.53 -8.45 -27.74
C ASP A 443 -3.64 -9.08 -26.64
N LYS A 444 -4.21 -9.51 -25.50
CA LYS A 444 -3.46 -10.12 -24.38
C LYS A 444 -3.35 -11.63 -24.43
N VAL A 445 -4.32 -12.31 -25.02
CA VAL A 445 -4.32 -13.76 -25.18
C VAL A 445 -4.96 -14.08 -26.52
N TYR A 446 -4.22 -14.71 -27.42
CA TYR A 446 -4.81 -15.27 -28.64
C TYR A 446 -4.91 -16.79 -28.52
N PHE A 447 -5.67 -17.41 -29.41
CA PHE A 447 -5.49 -18.81 -29.74
C PHE A 447 -5.52 -19.01 -31.26
N THR A 448 -4.80 -20.01 -31.75
CA THR A 448 -4.80 -20.38 -33.16
C THR A 448 -5.51 -21.70 -33.35
N VAL A 449 -6.25 -21.82 -34.44
CA VAL A 449 -6.79 -23.08 -34.95
C VAL A 449 -6.08 -23.34 -36.26
N ALA A 450 -5.37 -24.45 -36.39
CA ALA A 450 -4.63 -24.78 -37.61
C ALA A 450 -4.49 -26.29 -37.81
N PRO A 451 -4.50 -26.79 -39.06
CA PRO A 451 -4.12 -28.16 -39.34
C PRO A 451 -2.62 -28.36 -39.12
N THR A 452 -2.22 -29.51 -38.57
CA THR A 452 -0.81 -29.90 -38.51
C THR A 452 -0.30 -30.37 -39.87
N THR A 453 -1.19 -30.90 -40.70
CA THR A 453 -0.96 -31.36 -42.07
C THR A 453 -2.19 -31.03 -42.89
N ASN A 454 -2.06 -30.20 -43.93
CA ASN A 454 -3.20 -29.76 -44.73
C ASN A 454 -3.62 -30.87 -45.70
N HIS A 455 -4.76 -31.52 -45.42
CA HIS A 455 -5.34 -32.54 -46.31
C HIS A 455 -6.39 -31.90 -47.22
N ALA A 456 -6.25 -32.04 -48.56
CA ALA A 456 -7.10 -31.32 -49.51
C ALA A 456 -8.61 -31.57 -49.38
N ASN A 457 -9.00 -32.71 -48.81
CA ASN A 457 -10.40 -33.14 -48.66
C ASN A 457 -10.93 -33.03 -47.22
N ILE A 458 -10.14 -32.50 -46.28
CA ILE A 458 -10.58 -32.19 -44.92
C ILE A 458 -10.37 -30.69 -44.73
N THR A 459 -11.42 -29.97 -44.31
CA THR A 459 -11.40 -28.51 -44.24
C THR A 459 -11.84 -28.07 -42.86
N ILE A 460 -10.92 -27.45 -42.13
CA ILE A 460 -11.21 -26.73 -40.90
C ILE A 460 -11.89 -25.41 -41.27
N VAL A 461 -13.10 -25.19 -40.76
CA VAL A 461 -13.93 -24.02 -41.07
C VAL A 461 -13.55 -22.87 -40.14
N GLU A 462 -12.42 -22.24 -40.42
CA GLU A 462 -11.88 -21.13 -39.61
C GLU A 462 -12.80 -19.90 -39.56
N THR A 463 -13.73 -19.74 -40.51
CA THR A 463 -14.68 -18.63 -40.51
C THR A 463 -15.84 -18.82 -39.54
N GLU A 464 -15.97 -19.99 -38.91
CA GLU A 464 -17.08 -20.36 -38.03
C GLU A 464 -16.61 -20.92 -36.68
N VAL A 465 -15.46 -20.45 -36.18
CA VAL A 465 -15.07 -20.71 -34.78
C VAL A 465 -16.00 -19.92 -33.87
N PHE A 466 -16.59 -20.57 -32.86
CA PHE A 466 -17.62 -19.97 -32.02
C PHE A 466 -17.41 -20.25 -30.53
N VAL A 467 -18.14 -19.54 -29.67
CA VAL A 467 -18.19 -19.79 -28.22
C VAL A 467 -19.38 -20.68 -27.92
N ASP A 468 -19.14 -21.88 -27.37
CA ASP A 468 -20.19 -22.81 -26.91
C ASP A 468 -20.61 -22.42 -25.49
N ALA A 469 -21.50 -21.45 -25.39
CA ALA A 469 -21.87 -20.83 -24.12
C ALA A 469 -22.88 -21.66 -23.33
N ASN A 470 -23.66 -22.51 -24.01
CA ASN A 470 -24.68 -23.34 -23.39
C ASN A 470 -24.27 -24.81 -23.20
N ASP A 471 -23.03 -25.16 -23.60
CA ASP A 471 -22.42 -26.47 -23.45
C ASP A 471 -23.21 -27.59 -24.16
N ASN A 472 -23.75 -27.29 -25.34
CA ASN A 472 -24.52 -28.25 -26.13
C ASN A 472 -23.72 -28.85 -27.31
N GLY A 473 -22.47 -28.40 -27.51
CA GLY A 473 -21.57 -28.91 -28.55
C GLY A 473 -21.95 -28.51 -29.98
N SER A 474 -22.85 -27.54 -30.14
CA SER A 474 -23.38 -27.08 -31.42
C SER A 474 -23.40 -25.55 -31.47
N TYR A 475 -23.29 -24.98 -32.67
CA TYR A 475 -23.43 -23.55 -32.84
C TYR A 475 -24.91 -23.14 -32.84
N ASP A 476 -25.30 -22.28 -31.90
CA ASP A 476 -26.62 -21.65 -31.86
C ASP A 476 -26.57 -20.19 -32.32
N SER A 477 -27.66 -19.70 -32.91
CA SER A 477 -27.72 -18.30 -33.43
C SER A 477 -27.53 -17.22 -32.35
N SER A 478 -27.67 -17.57 -31.07
CA SER A 478 -27.42 -16.67 -29.93
C SER A 478 -25.96 -16.61 -29.50
N GLU A 479 -25.11 -17.49 -30.04
CA GLU A 479 -23.71 -17.61 -29.67
C GLU A 479 -22.80 -16.76 -30.54
N THR A 480 -21.65 -16.42 -29.98
CA THR A 480 -20.67 -15.55 -30.61
C THR A 480 -19.81 -16.33 -31.59
N ILE A 481 -19.77 -15.89 -32.85
CA ILE A 481 -18.74 -16.30 -33.81
C ILE A 481 -17.52 -15.41 -33.61
N LEU A 482 -16.35 -16.01 -33.49
CA LEU A 482 -15.09 -15.34 -33.24
C LEU A 482 -14.42 -14.92 -34.55
N THR A 483 -13.77 -13.76 -34.52
CA THR A 483 -13.16 -13.15 -35.69
C THR A 483 -11.68 -13.53 -35.78
N LYS A 484 -11.28 -14.22 -36.85
CA LYS A 484 -9.87 -14.55 -37.09
C LYS A 484 -9.06 -13.31 -37.46
N THR A 485 -7.97 -13.08 -36.73
CA THR A 485 -6.97 -12.05 -37.02
C THR A 485 -5.66 -12.66 -37.55
N ALA A 486 -4.68 -11.83 -37.89
CA ALA A 486 -3.35 -12.28 -38.30
C ALA A 486 -2.61 -13.10 -37.22
N LYS A 487 -2.97 -12.95 -35.94
CA LYS A 487 -2.36 -13.67 -34.80
C LYS A 487 -3.20 -14.86 -34.32
N GLY A 488 -4.35 -15.13 -34.95
CA GLY A 488 -5.37 -16.07 -34.48
C GLY A 488 -6.62 -15.34 -33.99
N TYR A 489 -7.38 -15.97 -33.11
CA TYR A 489 -8.59 -15.42 -32.50
C TYR A 489 -8.23 -14.79 -31.15
N ASP A 490 -8.77 -13.62 -30.85
CA ASP A 490 -8.56 -12.96 -29.56
C ASP A 490 -9.49 -13.56 -28.51
N LEU A 491 -8.94 -14.10 -27.43
CA LEU A 491 -9.73 -14.71 -26.35
C LEU A 491 -10.61 -13.67 -25.63
N ASN A 492 -10.28 -12.38 -25.69
CA ASN A 492 -11.14 -11.32 -25.15
C ASN A 492 -12.50 -11.23 -25.87
N GLU A 493 -12.59 -11.60 -27.16
CA GLU A 493 -13.87 -11.66 -27.88
C GLU A 493 -14.78 -12.77 -27.31
N ALA A 494 -14.18 -13.86 -26.83
CA ALA A 494 -14.87 -14.97 -26.20
C ALA A 494 -15.21 -14.70 -24.71
N ALA A 495 -14.37 -13.94 -24.01
CA ALA A 495 -14.54 -13.58 -22.60
C ALA A 495 -14.24 -12.09 -22.40
N THR A 496 -15.23 -11.23 -22.69
CA THR A 496 -15.05 -9.76 -22.74
C THR A 496 -14.66 -9.13 -21.40
N THR A 497 -15.04 -9.75 -20.28
CA THR A 497 -14.63 -9.35 -18.91
C THR A 497 -13.31 -10.00 -18.48
N GLY A 498 -12.73 -10.85 -19.32
CA GLY A 498 -11.62 -11.74 -18.98
C GLY A 498 -12.03 -12.97 -18.19
N LEU A 499 -11.05 -13.84 -17.95
CA LEU A 499 -11.17 -15.06 -17.17
C LEU A 499 -10.49 -14.82 -15.82
N LEU A 500 -11.26 -14.80 -14.72
CA LEU A 500 -10.71 -14.85 -13.37
C LEU A 500 -10.00 -16.19 -13.12
N PRO A 501 -9.16 -16.29 -12.08
CA PRO A 501 -8.59 -17.57 -11.68
C PRO A 501 -9.65 -18.68 -11.55
N ASN A 502 -9.41 -19.80 -12.24
CA ASN A 502 -10.27 -20.97 -12.41
C ASN A 502 -11.52 -20.79 -13.29
N GLU A 503 -11.72 -19.62 -13.89
CA GLU A 503 -12.74 -19.45 -14.94
C GLU A 503 -12.24 -19.98 -16.28
N PHE A 504 -13.19 -20.33 -17.14
CA PHE A 504 -12.94 -20.94 -18.43
C PHE A 504 -13.92 -20.45 -19.49
N VAL A 505 -13.57 -20.68 -20.75
CA VAL A 505 -14.46 -20.52 -21.90
C VAL A 505 -14.37 -21.74 -22.79
N LYS A 506 -15.51 -22.14 -23.37
CA LYS A 506 -15.61 -23.22 -24.33
C LYS A 506 -15.67 -22.66 -25.75
N ILE A 507 -14.82 -23.16 -26.63
CA ILE A 507 -14.80 -22.79 -28.04
C ILE A 507 -15.10 -24.00 -28.91
N GLY A 508 -15.88 -23.78 -29.97
CA GLY A 508 -16.23 -24.77 -30.96
C GLY A 508 -15.56 -24.51 -32.30
N VAL A 509 -15.09 -25.58 -32.93
CA VAL A 509 -14.50 -25.57 -34.28
C VAL A 509 -15.18 -26.60 -35.15
N LYS A 510 -15.58 -26.23 -36.37
CA LYS A 510 -16.20 -27.14 -37.32
C LYS A 510 -15.20 -27.66 -38.35
N VAL A 511 -15.35 -28.93 -38.72
CA VAL A 511 -14.59 -29.59 -39.78
C VAL A 511 -15.55 -30.17 -40.82
N ASN A 512 -15.25 -29.95 -42.09
CA ASN A 512 -15.99 -30.48 -43.23
C ASN A 512 -15.11 -31.44 -44.03
N THR A 513 -15.72 -32.41 -44.72
CA THR A 513 -15.02 -33.37 -45.58
C THR A 513 -15.65 -33.45 -46.97
N SER A 514 -14.82 -33.64 -48.00
CA SER A 514 -15.22 -33.68 -49.41
C SER A 514 -14.51 -34.78 -50.21
N GLY A 515 -14.11 -35.86 -49.53
CA GLY A 515 -13.40 -36.98 -50.12
C GLY A 515 -14.26 -37.89 -50.99
N SER A 516 -13.61 -38.89 -51.57
CA SER A 516 -14.21 -39.89 -52.44
C SER A 516 -13.57 -41.26 -52.21
N SER A 517 -14.25 -42.33 -52.62
CA SER A 517 -13.68 -43.67 -52.61
C SER A 517 -13.89 -44.36 -53.94
N SER A 518 -12.79 -44.69 -54.62
CA SER A 518 -12.79 -45.44 -55.87
C SER A 518 -11.57 -46.36 -55.93
N ASN A 519 -11.83 -47.67 -56.06
CA ASN A 519 -10.81 -48.68 -56.31
C ASN A 519 -10.50 -48.87 -57.82
N LEU A 520 -11.00 -47.99 -58.69
CA LEU A 520 -10.66 -48.01 -60.12
C LEU A 520 -9.18 -47.61 -60.30
N THR A 521 -8.50 -48.24 -61.25
CA THR A 521 -7.13 -47.84 -61.62
C THR A 521 -7.10 -46.37 -62.04
N GLY A 522 -6.35 -45.55 -61.30
CA GLY A 522 -6.28 -44.10 -61.50
C GLY A 522 -7.40 -43.29 -60.83
N GLY A 523 -8.29 -43.93 -60.08
CA GLY A 523 -9.26 -43.28 -59.20
C GLY A 523 -8.63 -42.79 -57.88
N THR A 524 -9.33 -41.89 -57.18
CA THR A 524 -8.95 -41.41 -55.85
C THR A 524 -9.63 -42.24 -54.77
N ASN A 525 -8.89 -42.59 -53.71
CA ASN A 525 -9.45 -43.25 -52.54
C ASN A 525 -8.98 -42.54 -51.27
N ASP A 526 -9.90 -41.84 -50.61
CA ASP A 526 -9.68 -41.05 -49.40
C ASP A 526 -10.06 -41.80 -48.11
N LEU A 527 -10.41 -43.09 -48.20
CA LEU A 527 -10.71 -43.91 -47.02
C LEU A 527 -9.49 -44.03 -46.10
N GLY A 528 -9.69 -43.77 -44.81
CA GLY A 528 -8.63 -43.76 -43.80
C GLY A 528 -7.71 -42.55 -43.86
N SER A 529 -7.92 -41.60 -44.79
CA SER A 529 -7.20 -40.32 -44.77
C SER A 529 -7.62 -39.52 -43.54
N LEU A 530 -6.64 -38.90 -42.90
CA LEU A 530 -6.84 -38.17 -41.66
C LEU A 530 -6.17 -36.79 -41.70
N GLU A 531 -6.68 -35.89 -40.87
CA GLU A 531 -6.09 -34.59 -40.57
C GLU A 531 -6.16 -34.34 -39.07
N THR A 532 -5.05 -33.90 -38.50
CA THR A 532 -4.98 -33.47 -37.11
C THR A 532 -5.01 -31.94 -37.05
N MET A 533 -5.90 -31.40 -36.24
CA MET A 533 -6.07 -29.98 -35.97
C MET A 533 -5.47 -29.66 -34.60
N ALA A 534 -4.60 -28.65 -34.53
CA ALA A 534 -4.02 -28.18 -33.28
C ALA A 534 -4.62 -26.83 -32.88
N ILE A 535 -4.98 -26.71 -31.60
CA ILE A 535 -5.42 -25.47 -30.98
C ILE A 535 -4.31 -25.05 -30.02
N THR A 536 -3.77 -23.86 -30.21
CA THR A 536 -2.67 -23.34 -29.39
C THR A 536 -3.06 -22.01 -28.79
N VAL A 537 -3.05 -21.93 -27.45
CA VAL A 537 -3.25 -20.70 -26.69
C VAL A 537 -1.91 -19.95 -26.61
N LEU A 538 -1.94 -18.66 -26.93
CA LEU A 538 -0.79 -17.77 -27.12
C LEU A 538 -0.90 -16.54 -26.21
N PRO A 539 -0.50 -16.64 -24.92
CA PRO A 539 -0.43 -15.52 -24.00
C PRO A 539 0.57 -14.46 -24.49
N GLN A 540 0.21 -13.17 -24.41
CA GLN A 540 1.03 -12.05 -24.93
C GLN A 540 1.49 -11.11 -23.82
N GLY A 541 2.75 -10.67 -23.92
CA GLY A 541 3.36 -9.61 -23.10
C GLY A 541 3.18 -9.80 -21.60
N PRO A 542 3.55 -8.80 -20.78
CA PRO A 542 3.19 -8.80 -19.38
C PRO A 542 1.72 -8.40 -19.15
N VAL A 543 1.11 -8.99 -18.13
CA VAL A 543 -0.19 -8.59 -17.55
C VAL A 543 0.02 -8.37 -16.06
N ALA A 544 -0.33 -7.18 -15.55
CA ALA A 544 0.04 -6.71 -14.22
C ALA A 544 1.53 -6.96 -13.91
N ASP A 545 2.40 -6.65 -14.90
CA ASP A 545 3.85 -6.85 -14.84
C ASP A 545 4.33 -8.30 -14.63
N THR A 546 3.40 -9.26 -14.63
CA THR A 546 3.71 -10.70 -14.66
C THR A 546 3.94 -11.15 -16.11
N PRO A 547 5.13 -11.70 -16.45
CA PRO A 547 5.46 -12.14 -17.83
C PRO A 547 4.49 -13.18 -18.40
N ALA A 548 4.41 -13.26 -19.73
CA ALA A 548 3.61 -14.28 -20.40
C ALA A 548 4.06 -15.71 -20.04
N PRO A 549 3.12 -16.62 -19.70
CA PRO A 549 3.45 -18.03 -19.53
C PRO A 549 3.73 -18.71 -20.87
N ALA A 550 4.16 -19.97 -20.80
CA ALA A 550 4.34 -20.79 -21.99
C ALA A 550 3.01 -21.04 -22.71
N ASN A 551 3.08 -21.24 -24.03
CA ASN A 551 1.93 -21.60 -24.84
C ASN A 551 1.40 -22.98 -24.42
N ALA A 552 0.08 -23.14 -24.44
CA ALA A 552 -0.58 -24.43 -24.22
C ALA A 552 -1.21 -24.91 -25.53
N SER A 553 -1.15 -26.21 -25.81
CA SER A 553 -1.67 -26.78 -27.06
C SER A 553 -2.34 -28.12 -26.83
N VAL A 554 -3.41 -28.37 -27.57
CA VAL A 554 -4.11 -29.66 -27.67
C VAL A 554 -4.46 -29.91 -29.13
N SER A 555 -4.67 -31.16 -29.51
CA SER A 555 -5.03 -31.53 -30.87
C SER A 555 -6.16 -32.54 -30.92
N SER A 556 -6.94 -32.51 -32.00
CA SER A 556 -7.94 -33.52 -32.33
C SER A 556 -7.78 -33.98 -33.77
N THR A 557 -8.15 -35.22 -34.05
CA THR A 557 -8.02 -35.85 -35.36
C THR A 557 -9.40 -36.10 -35.99
N THR A 558 -9.51 -35.80 -37.28
CA THR A 558 -10.64 -36.18 -38.14
C THR A 558 -10.16 -37.26 -39.10
N THR A 559 -10.85 -38.40 -39.16
CA THR A 559 -10.58 -39.48 -40.11
C THR A 559 -11.78 -39.69 -41.03
N MET A 560 -11.55 -39.75 -42.33
CA MET A 560 -12.59 -40.04 -43.31
C MET A 560 -12.80 -41.55 -43.47
N GLU A 561 -14.03 -41.99 -43.28
CA GLU A 561 -14.44 -43.39 -43.41
C GLU A 561 -15.72 -43.50 -44.27
N GLY A 562 -16.03 -44.71 -44.73
CA GLY A 562 -17.12 -44.94 -45.68
C GLY A 562 -17.26 -46.39 -46.11
N ILE A 563 -17.59 -46.61 -47.38
CA ILE A 563 -17.70 -47.95 -47.97
C ILE A 563 -16.50 -48.22 -48.86
N ASN A 564 -15.76 -49.27 -48.54
CA ASN A 564 -14.77 -49.85 -49.44
C ASN A 564 -15.45 -50.91 -50.33
N LEU A 565 -15.55 -50.63 -51.64
CA LEU A 565 -16.24 -51.50 -52.60
C LEU A 565 -15.24 -52.22 -53.51
N LEU A 566 -15.28 -53.55 -53.54
CA LEU A 566 -14.44 -54.37 -54.43
C LEU A 566 -15.31 -55.32 -55.24
N LYS A 567 -14.97 -55.52 -56.52
CA LYS A 567 -15.66 -56.42 -57.43
C LYS A 567 -14.71 -57.49 -57.94
N TYR A 568 -15.18 -58.73 -57.90
CA TYR A 568 -14.50 -59.91 -58.37
C TYR A 568 -15.37 -60.64 -59.39
N GLN A 569 -14.71 -61.40 -60.25
CA GLN A 569 -15.33 -62.24 -61.26
C GLN A 569 -14.70 -63.63 -61.29
N ALA A 570 -15.49 -64.61 -61.71
CA ALA A 570 -15.04 -65.98 -61.99
C ALA A 570 -15.82 -66.53 -63.18
N VAL A 571 -15.24 -67.48 -63.92
CA VAL A 571 -15.90 -68.11 -65.06
C VAL A 571 -15.98 -69.61 -64.83
N ALA A 572 -17.19 -70.17 -64.93
CA ALA A 572 -17.42 -71.60 -64.80
C ALA A 572 -18.65 -72.04 -65.60
N ALA A 573 -18.97 -73.34 -65.57
CA ALA A 573 -20.27 -73.82 -66.04
C ALA A 573 -21.40 -73.17 -65.20
N CYS A 574 -22.55 -72.91 -65.82
CA CYS A 574 -23.71 -72.39 -65.11
C CYS A 574 -24.21 -73.40 -64.07
N GLY A 575 -24.53 -72.93 -62.86
CA GLY A 575 -24.91 -73.77 -61.71
C GLY A 575 -23.75 -74.31 -60.85
N ALA A 576 -22.51 -73.82 -61.05
CA ALA A 576 -21.37 -74.15 -60.20
C ALA A 576 -21.55 -73.57 -58.78
N ALA A 577 -21.12 -74.31 -57.76
CA ALA A 577 -21.19 -73.85 -56.37
C ALA A 577 -20.18 -72.72 -56.10
N LEU A 578 -20.62 -71.65 -55.41
CA LEU A 578 -19.79 -70.45 -55.14
C LEU A 578 -18.47 -70.77 -54.42
N THR A 579 -18.45 -71.79 -53.56
CA THR A 579 -17.25 -72.24 -52.81
C THR A 579 -16.18 -72.90 -53.67
N SER A 580 -16.51 -73.30 -54.91
CA SER A 580 -15.59 -73.93 -55.85
C SER A 580 -14.97 -72.94 -56.85
N LEU A 581 -15.39 -71.67 -56.82
CA LEU A 581 -14.96 -70.65 -57.78
C LEU A 581 -13.64 -70.00 -57.36
N SER A 582 -12.75 -69.79 -58.33
CA SER A 582 -11.56 -68.95 -58.16
C SER A 582 -11.87 -67.51 -58.57
N TRP A 583 -11.98 -66.62 -57.59
CA TRP A 583 -12.31 -65.22 -57.80
C TRP A 583 -11.08 -64.41 -58.23
N ALA A 584 -11.23 -63.62 -59.28
CA ALA A 584 -10.24 -62.64 -59.74
C ALA A 584 -10.84 -61.24 -59.71
N ASP A 585 -10.09 -60.25 -59.24
CA ASP A 585 -10.40 -58.81 -59.32
C ASP A 585 -9.77 -58.13 -60.54
N THR A 586 -9.11 -58.92 -61.40
CA THR A 586 -8.45 -58.48 -62.63
C THR A 586 -9.03 -59.16 -63.87
N THR A 587 -8.54 -58.79 -65.05
CA THR A 587 -8.99 -59.35 -66.33
C THR A 587 -8.73 -60.86 -66.41
N ILE A 588 -9.78 -61.65 -66.64
CA ILE A 588 -9.67 -63.07 -67.00
C ILE A 588 -9.29 -63.17 -68.49
N SER A 589 -8.15 -63.78 -68.80
CA SER A 589 -7.60 -63.87 -70.17
C SER A 589 -7.32 -65.33 -70.58
N GLY A 590 -7.25 -65.61 -71.89
CA GLY A 590 -6.79 -66.92 -72.39
C GLY A 590 -7.85 -67.96 -72.79
N GLY A 591 -9.10 -67.56 -73.08
CA GLY A 591 -10.13 -68.48 -73.60
C GLY A 591 -10.88 -69.31 -72.56
N GLU A 592 -10.77 -68.95 -71.28
CA GLU A 592 -11.48 -69.58 -70.15
C GLU A 592 -13.01 -69.37 -70.22
N ALA A 593 -13.46 -68.29 -70.87
CA ALA A 593 -14.86 -67.99 -71.12
C ALA A 593 -15.31 -68.50 -72.49
N LYS A 594 -16.17 -69.53 -72.48
CA LYS A 594 -16.79 -70.10 -73.68
C LYS A 594 -18.28 -69.71 -73.76
N PRO A 595 -18.86 -69.56 -74.96
CA PRO A 595 -20.30 -69.39 -75.12
C PRO A 595 -21.08 -70.46 -74.33
N GLY A 596 -22.06 -70.03 -73.54
CA GLY A 596 -22.83 -70.90 -72.65
C GLY A 596 -22.27 -71.09 -71.24
N ASN A 597 -21.03 -70.66 -70.94
CA ASN A 597 -20.55 -70.52 -69.55
C ASN A 597 -21.24 -69.33 -68.85
N CYS A 598 -21.19 -69.34 -67.52
CA CYS A 598 -21.64 -68.23 -66.69
C CYS A 598 -20.44 -67.47 -66.13
N ILE A 599 -20.54 -66.14 -66.16
CA ILE A 599 -19.66 -65.25 -65.40
C ILE A 599 -20.33 -65.04 -64.05
N TYR A 600 -19.64 -65.43 -62.98
CA TYR A 600 -20.06 -65.18 -61.61
C TYR A 600 -19.41 -63.88 -61.15
N TYR A 601 -20.17 -63.05 -60.46
CA TYR A 601 -19.71 -61.82 -59.85
C TYR A 601 -19.85 -61.92 -58.34
N LYS A 602 -18.84 -61.39 -57.64
CA LYS A 602 -18.83 -61.18 -56.19
C LYS A 602 -18.50 -59.73 -55.94
N ILE A 603 -19.37 -59.00 -55.26
CA ILE A 603 -19.10 -57.62 -54.85
C ILE A 603 -19.10 -57.57 -53.34
N THR A 604 -18.02 -57.04 -52.76
CA THR A 604 -17.87 -56.85 -51.30
C THR A 604 -17.94 -55.35 -51.00
N ALA A 605 -18.78 -54.97 -50.04
CA ALA A 605 -18.90 -53.63 -49.50
C ALA A 605 -18.57 -53.66 -48.01
N GLU A 606 -17.44 -53.10 -47.62
CA GLU A 606 -16.97 -53.04 -46.23
C GLU A 606 -17.27 -51.65 -45.65
N ASN A 607 -17.94 -51.62 -44.49
CA ASN A 607 -18.09 -50.41 -43.69
C ASN A 607 -16.79 -50.16 -42.90
N THR A 608 -16.03 -49.14 -43.28
CA THR A 608 -14.67 -48.92 -42.74
C THR A 608 -14.64 -48.17 -41.41
N PHE A 609 -15.79 -47.67 -40.93
CA PHE A 609 -15.87 -47.08 -39.59
C PHE A 609 -15.52 -48.09 -38.51
N LYS A 610 -14.83 -47.65 -37.45
CA LYS A 610 -14.55 -48.42 -36.23
C LYS A 610 -15.50 -48.04 -35.10
N ASP A 611 -16.04 -46.82 -35.10
CA ASP A 611 -17.09 -46.42 -34.17
C ASP A 611 -18.36 -47.24 -34.42
N THR A 612 -18.71 -48.10 -33.45
CA THR A 612 -19.88 -48.99 -33.51
C THR A 612 -21.23 -48.27 -33.69
N ALA A 613 -21.30 -46.96 -33.40
CA ALA A 613 -22.49 -46.16 -33.64
C ALA A 613 -22.69 -45.80 -35.13
N LYS A 614 -21.67 -45.95 -35.98
CA LYS A 614 -21.68 -45.57 -37.40
C LYS A 614 -22.23 -46.71 -38.28
N ILE A 615 -23.52 -46.99 -38.12
CA ILE A 615 -24.25 -47.97 -38.93
C ILE A 615 -24.67 -47.34 -40.25
N ILE A 616 -24.26 -47.93 -41.37
CA ILE A 616 -24.67 -47.49 -42.71
C ILE A 616 -26.05 -48.05 -43.00
N SER A 617 -27.01 -47.20 -43.37
CA SER A 617 -28.40 -47.61 -43.63
C SER A 617 -28.75 -47.49 -45.12
N GLY A 618 -29.49 -48.45 -45.65
CA GLY A 618 -29.98 -48.43 -47.03
C GLY A 618 -28.90 -48.49 -48.12
N LEU A 619 -27.79 -49.18 -47.88
CA LEU A 619 -26.71 -49.34 -48.85
C LEU A 619 -27.18 -50.10 -50.09
N ALA A 620 -27.18 -49.43 -51.25
CA ALA A 620 -27.53 -50.03 -52.54
C ALA A 620 -26.27 -50.28 -53.38
N VAL A 621 -25.93 -51.55 -53.59
CA VAL A 621 -24.86 -52.00 -54.48
C VAL A 621 -25.46 -52.26 -55.86
N THR A 622 -25.05 -51.46 -56.86
CA THR A 622 -25.60 -51.54 -58.22
C THR A 622 -24.56 -52.06 -59.21
N ASP A 623 -24.98 -52.98 -60.07
CA ASP A 623 -24.21 -53.45 -61.22
C ASP A 623 -25.02 -53.32 -62.52
N VAL A 624 -24.32 -53.07 -63.63
CA VAL A 624 -24.93 -52.92 -64.96
C VAL A 624 -24.48 -54.07 -65.83
N LEU A 625 -25.42 -54.96 -66.15
CA LEU A 625 -25.14 -56.10 -67.02
C LEU A 625 -25.16 -55.67 -68.49
N GLU A 626 -24.16 -56.07 -69.27
CA GLU A 626 -24.04 -55.73 -70.69
C GLU A 626 -25.00 -56.55 -71.56
N THR A 627 -26.31 -56.31 -71.43
CA THR A 627 -27.35 -56.96 -72.25
C THR A 627 -27.32 -56.41 -73.69
N PRO A 628 -27.42 -57.26 -74.74
CA PRO A 628 -27.77 -58.68 -74.75
C PRO A 628 -26.57 -59.65 -74.75
N LYS A 629 -25.34 -59.18 -74.48
CA LYS A 629 -24.13 -60.04 -74.53
C LYS A 629 -24.09 -61.06 -73.39
N ILE A 630 -24.63 -60.69 -72.23
CA ILE A 630 -24.85 -61.56 -71.09
C ILE A 630 -26.31 -61.53 -70.63
N ILE A 631 -26.83 -62.66 -70.15
CA ILE A 631 -28.21 -62.82 -69.66
C ILE A 631 -28.15 -63.16 -68.17
N TYR A 632 -28.87 -62.40 -67.34
CA TYR A 632 -28.92 -62.64 -65.89
C TYR A 632 -29.62 -63.96 -65.55
N GLU A 633 -28.99 -64.81 -64.72
CA GLU A 633 -29.50 -66.14 -64.35
C GLU A 633 -30.52 -66.12 -63.20
N LYS A 634 -30.84 -64.95 -62.64
CA LYS A 634 -31.81 -64.77 -61.54
C LYS A 634 -31.43 -65.52 -60.26
N ASP A 635 -30.14 -65.59 -59.97
CA ASP A 635 -29.52 -66.36 -58.89
C ASP A 635 -28.87 -65.49 -57.81
N PHE A 636 -29.41 -64.29 -57.57
CA PHE A 636 -28.85 -63.39 -56.57
C PHE A 636 -28.85 -64.03 -55.18
N SER A 637 -27.73 -63.90 -54.48
CA SER A 637 -27.59 -64.23 -53.06
C SER A 637 -26.67 -63.22 -52.37
N SER A 638 -26.77 -63.13 -51.05
CA SER A 638 -25.92 -62.22 -50.27
C SER A 638 -25.68 -62.75 -48.86
N GLU A 639 -24.58 -62.28 -48.27
CA GLU A 639 -24.17 -62.58 -46.89
C GLU A 639 -23.49 -61.36 -46.26
N THR A 640 -23.31 -61.38 -44.94
CA THR A 640 -22.61 -60.35 -44.16
C THR A 640 -21.58 -61.03 -43.25
N SER A 641 -20.44 -60.38 -43.01
CA SER A 641 -19.40 -60.93 -42.13
C SER A 641 -19.78 -60.95 -40.65
N GLY A 642 -20.82 -60.21 -40.26
CA GLY A 642 -21.39 -60.20 -38.91
C GLY A 642 -22.90 -60.38 -38.90
N SER A 643 -23.60 -59.63 -38.05
CA SER A 643 -25.04 -59.82 -37.77
C SER A 643 -25.96 -58.89 -38.55
N SER A 644 -25.43 -58.07 -39.47
CA SER A 644 -26.25 -57.23 -40.33
C SER A 644 -27.20 -58.06 -41.22
N PRO A 645 -28.38 -57.54 -41.61
CA PRO A 645 -29.28 -58.24 -42.52
C PRO A 645 -28.66 -58.43 -43.91
N ALA A 646 -28.89 -59.61 -44.50
CA ALA A 646 -28.55 -59.89 -45.89
C ALA A 646 -29.29 -58.95 -46.87
N ALA A 647 -28.67 -58.65 -48.01
CA ALA A 647 -29.24 -57.77 -49.03
C ALA A 647 -30.43 -58.40 -49.75
N THR A 648 -31.38 -57.54 -50.14
CA THR A 648 -32.50 -57.90 -51.04
C THR A 648 -32.21 -57.43 -52.47
N ALA A 649 -32.63 -58.20 -53.48
CA ALA A 649 -32.35 -57.88 -54.88
C ALA A 649 -33.54 -57.27 -55.61
N THR A 650 -33.26 -56.26 -56.44
CA THR A 650 -34.16 -55.73 -57.46
C THR A 650 -33.45 -55.76 -58.82
N TYR A 651 -34.06 -56.37 -59.83
CA TYR A 651 -33.53 -56.39 -61.19
C TYR A 651 -34.48 -55.69 -62.16
N THR A 652 -33.98 -54.66 -62.84
CA THR A 652 -34.65 -54.00 -63.97
C THR A 652 -33.61 -53.81 -65.06
N ALA A 653 -33.67 -54.65 -66.10
CA ALA A 653 -32.64 -54.71 -67.14
C ALA A 653 -32.28 -53.31 -67.67
N PRO A 654 -31.00 -52.95 -67.76
CA PRO A 654 -29.79 -53.76 -67.51
C PRO A 654 -29.29 -53.79 -66.05
N ASN A 655 -29.96 -53.10 -65.12
CA ASN A 655 -29.46 -52.84 -63.77
C ASN A 655 -29.87 -53.93 -62.76
N LEU A 656 -28.90 -54.41 -61.99
CA LEU A 656 -29.10 -55.27 -60.83
C LEU A 656 -28.70 -54.49 -59.56
N ILE A 657 -29.60 -54.39 -58.59
CA ILE A 657 -29.38 -53.67 -57.34
C ILE A 657 -29.56 -54.62 -56.18
N GLY A 658 -28.53 -54.76 -55.34
CA GLY A 658 -28.59 -55.41 -54.03
C GLY A 658 -28.65 -54.37 -52.92
N THR A 659 -29.68 -54.38 -52.08
CA THR A 659 -29.87 -53.38 -51.01
C THR A 659 -29.74 -54.03 -49.64
N PHE A 660 -28.73 -53.60 -48.88
CA PHE A 660 -28.60 -53.88 -47.45
C PHE A 660 -29.40 -52.83 -46.65
N SER A 661 -30.32 -53.28 -45.79
CA SER A 661 -31.10 -52.34 -44.95
C SER A 661 -30.21 -51.62 -43.93
N SER A 662 -29.19 -52.31 -43.43
CA SER A 662 -28.16 -51.77 -42.54
C SER A 662 -26.87 -52.56 -42.68
N LEU A 663 -25.72 -51.92 -42.47
CA LEU A 663 -24.41 -52.54 -42.38
C LEU A 663 -23.64 -51.91 -41.19
N ALA A 664 -23.40 -52.71 -40.15
CA ALA A 664 -22.72 -52.25 -38.94
C ALA A 664 -21.24 -51.88 -39.21
N ALA A 665 -20.65 -51.08 -38.32
CA ALA A 665 -19.25 -50.67 -38.38
C ALA A 665 -18.30 -51.89 -38.41
N GLY A 666 -17.31 -51.88 -39.30
CA GLY A 666 -16.37 -52.98 -39.52
C GLY A 666 -16.95 -54.24 -40.19
N GLU A 667 -18.25 -54.28 -40.52
CA GLU A 667 -18.85 -55.41 -41.23
C GLU A 667 -18.73 -55.28 -42.76
N THR A 668 -18.64 -56.43 -43.44
CA THR A 668 -18.57 -56.54 -44.89
C THR A 668 -19.82 -57.24 -45.40
N GLY A 669 -20.61 -56.54 -46.22
CA GLY A 669 -21.69 -57.13 -46.99
C GLY A 669 -21.18 -57.67 -48.33
N THR A 670 -21.52 -58.91 -48.66
CA THR A 670 -21.11 -59.55 -49.91
C THR A 670 -22.33 -59.94 -50.73
N VAL A 671 -22.37 -59.59 -52.01
CA VAL A 671 -23.41 -60.00 -52.97
C VAL A 671 -22.82 -60.88 -54.07
N TYR A 672 -23.59 -61.89 -54.47
CA TYR A 672 -23.24 -62.83 -55.53
C TYR A 672 -24.36 -62.89 -56.57
N PHE A 673 -23.99 -62.98 -57.84
CA PHE A 673 -24.92 -63.23 -58.95
C PHE A 673 -24.14 -63.75 -60.15
N SER A 674 -24.82 -64.39 -61.10
CA SER A 674 -24.20 -64.82 -62.35
C SER A 674 -24.98 -64.40 -63.59
N ALA A 675 -24.25 -64.28 -64.70
CA ALA A 675 -24.81 -63.99 -66.01
C ALA A 675 -24.21 -64.93 -67.06
N LYS A 676 -25.08 -65.51 -67.89
CA LYS A 676 -24.71 -66.45 -68.95
C LYS A 676 -24.25 -65.73 -70.21
N ILE A 677 -23.14 -66.20 -70.78
CA ILE A 677 -22.55 -65.65 -72.00
C ILE A 677 -23.39 -66.05 -73.22
N SER A 678 -23.82 -65.06 -74.00
CA SER A 678 -24.61 -65.24 -75.23
C SER A 678 -23.85 -66.05 -76.29
N GLN A 679 -24.56 -66.91 -77.03
CA GLN A 679 -23.97 -67.76 -78.07
C GLN A 679 -23.62 -67.03 -79.37
N THR A 680 -24.24 -65.88 -79.64
CA THR A 680 -24.14 -65.17 -80.93
C THR A 680 -23.75 -63.69 -80.78
N GLY A 681 -23.61 -63.17 -79.55
CA GLY A 681 -23.36 -61.76 -79.28
C GLY A 681 -24.55 -60.81 -79.53
N THR A 682 -25.61 -61.29 -80.21
CA THR A 682 -26.90 -60.61 -80.38
C THR A 682 -27.99 -61.66 -80.58
N ASN A 683 -28.97 -61.75 -79.68
CA ASN A 683 -30.21 -62.47 -79.98
C ASN A 683 -31.40 -61.56 -79.64
N GLN A 684 -32.13 -61.15 -80.68
CA GLN A 684 -33.53 -60.73 -80.64
C GLN A 684 -34.41 -61.93 -80.17
N PRO A 685 -35.63 -61.68 -79.66
CA PRO A 685 -36.40 -62.61 -78.81
C PRO A 685 -36.54 -64.05 -79.33
#